data_AF-A0AA36BW27-F1
#
_entry.id   AF-A0AA36BW27-F1
#
_cell.length_a   1.000
_cell.length_b   1.000
_cell.length_c   1.000
_cell.angle_alpha   90.00
_cell.angle_beta   90.00
_cell.angle_gamma   90.00
#
_symmetry.space_group_name_H-M   'P 1'
#
loop_
_entity.id
_entity.type
_entity.pdbx_description
1 polymer ?
#
loop_
_entity_poly.entity_id
_entity_poly.type
_entity_poly.pdbx_seq_one_letter_code
_entity_poly.pdbx_strand_id
1 'polypeptide(L)'
;MTIKYLLFVAICLGIARDIYAAVDLTLKSGETSNATIDATIRKIRDNCILAQDYYFLRRLAVAQMNSIAATTGGIWRVTSAQLTTVQSACNGILKTNCSKAKTEFNVDVSALTMSDLQIPLYSGLAMSLFILKSVSPVPLQKAQQAQSWKTHINSNGDTTKFVTWSNELEQLNDCTSAQVDLLFVIDSSGSVGGPNFQKTKTFLNNVVSNLDISQNETRVAVLRFSSKPYVMFNFDKHSTKAAVTSAIAYNGGGTNTDSALDLARTSVFANTTRKSVAVKVLVLVTDGKSSSENKTVAAAQKLKDAGVTIFTIGVVNPKVSELIASASEPSCTHFINLKSYSEIDFIVREIESKSCKAIYVMQNDTVLPYNPIPKTNKTKEQVVDVTKTTQSNSGTIITVSVQCGVVTVYGAYNNSQPSLASYDYMTNATDTNPGNLYLVKQTLSSTLYLTIISRRRFDLKISACNNPQYNVSFDATDPTIRVTCRQNNKEVLCSSDDLKDILGKNIPYPCTKENRIKGLYVFPYPNKPEKYLECGSQGKLTIVLCPKDQTFDATLKTFDLASMPARSVGDQVACWFPEVSVADHKTIRIAELQQPGSLLVAGTITVASMYAMEAPSMSSNMPIEITSHKEKVPVVRR
;
A
#
# COMPACT_ATOMS: atom_id res chain seq x y z
N MET A 1 33.64 29.18 -25.71
CA MET A 1 32.51 29.20 -24.76
C MET A 1 31.53 28.12 -25.20
N THR A 2 31.47 27.05 -24.43
CA THR A 2 31.07 25.71 -24.86
C THR A 2 29.60 25.40 -24.55
N ILE A 3 29.06 24.47 -25.34
CA ILE A 3 27.77 23.75 -25.34
C ILE A 3 27.29 23.22 -23.96
N LYS A 4 28.01 23.47 -22.86
CA LYS A 4 27.65 23.09 -21.49
C LYS A 4 26.55 23.96 -20.86
N TYR A 5 26.21 25.12 -21.42
CA TYR A 5 25.19 26.01 -20.84
C TYR A 5 23.75 25.72 -21.28
N LEU A 6 23.53 24.96 -22.36
CA LEU A 6 22.16 24.59 -22.77
C LEU A 6 21.59 23.38 -22.02
N LEU A 7 22.42 22.56 -21.37
CA LEU A 7 21.92 21.44 -20.55
C LEU A 7 21.52 21.84 -19.12
N PHE A 8 21.94 23.01 -18.64
CA PHE A 8 21.65 23.44 -17.26
C PHE A 8 20.35 24.25 -17.11
N VAL A 9 19.76 24.73 -18.21
CA VAL A 9 18.49 25.50 -18.16
C VAL A 9 17.26 24.60 -18.32
N ALA A 10 17.42 23.34 -18.73
CA ALA A 10 16.32 22.37 -18.79
C ALA A 10 15.84 21.86 -17.41
N ILE A 11 16.52 22.22 -16.31
CA ILE A 11 16.18 21.75 -14.96
C ILE A 11 15.27 22.74 -14.18
N CYS A 12 15.00 23.95 -14.68
CA CYS A 12 14.26 24.96 -13.90
C CYS A 12 12.85 25.34 -14.37
N LEU A 13 12.34 24.92 -15.53
CA LEU A 13 10.97 25.30 -15.97
C LEU A 13 10.21 24.21 -16.75
N GLY A 14 10.54 22.94 -16.52
CA GLY A 14 9.83 21.81 -17.12
C GLY A 14 8.65 21.34 -16.27
N ILE A 15 7.51 22.04 -16.33
CA ILE A 15 6.22 21.45 -15.94
C ILE A 15 5.83 20.49 -17.08
N ALA A 16 6.53 19.35 -17.16
CA ALA A 16 6.03 18.22 -17.93
C ALA A 16 4.81 17.71 -17.17
N ARG A 17 3.61 17.93 -17.73
CA ARG A 17 2.43 17.16 -17.34
C ARG A 17 2.69 15.71 -17.78
N ASP A 18 3.30 14.94 -16.89
CA ASP A 18 3.55 13.52 -17.09
C ASP A 18 2.20 12.80 -17.22
N ILE A 19 1.95 12.23 -18.39
CA ILE A 19 0.94 11.19 -18.56
C ILE A 19 1.53 9.95 -17.87
N TYR A 20 1.20 9.74 -16.60
CA TYR A 20 1.75 8.65 -15.78
C TYR A 20 1.32 7.29 -16.36
N ALA A 21 2.21 6.65 -17.11
CA ALA A 21 2.08 5.25 -17.53
C ALA A 21 2.50 4.33 -16.38
N ALA A 22 2.03 3.07 -16.39
CA ALA A 22 2.54 2.05 -15.49
C ALA A 22 4.07 1.93 -15.64
N VAL A 23 4.77 1.82 -14.51
CA VAL A 23 6.23 1.76 -14.46
C VAL A 23 6.64 0.47 -13.76
N ASP A 24 7.57 -0.25 -14.37
CA ASP A 24 8.29 -1.35 -13.73
C ASP A 24 9.79 -1.26 -14.04
N LEU A 25 10.51 -0.56 -13.18
CA LEU A 25 11.95 -0.40 -13.29
C LEU A 25 12.72 -1.69 -13.02
N THR A 26 12.09 -2.71 -12.42
CA THR A 26 12.73 -4.02 -12.22
C THR A 26 12.94 -4.77 -13.55
N LEU A 27 12.23 -4.36 -14.60
CA LEU A 27 12.37 -4.87 -15.97
C LEU A 27 13.21 -3.96 -16.86
N LYS A 28 13.62 -2.79 -16.37
CA LYS A 28 14.43 -1.82 -17.12
C LYS A 28 15.90 -2.20 -17.07
N SER A 29 16.45 -2.55 -18.22
CA SER A 29 17.89 -2.87 -18.36
C SER A 29 18.79 -1.75 -17.84
N GLY A 30 19.82 -2.11 -17.06
CA GLY A 30 20.83 -1.19 -16.53
C GLY A 30 20.42 -0.36 -15.31
N GLU A 31 19.18 -0.50 -14.83
CA GLU A 31 18.70 0.21 -13.64
C GLU A 31 19.37 -0.34 -12.37
N THR A 32 19.79 0.56 -11.47
CA THR A 32 20.56 0.19 -10.27
C THR A 32 20.18 0.99 -9.01
N SER A 33 19.12 1.79 -9.06
CA SER A 33 18.67 2.54 -7.89
C SER A 33 18.23 1.62 -6.73
N ASN A 34 18.37 2.12 -5.49
CA ASN A 34 17.94 1.40 -4.30
C ASN A 34 16.47 0.96 -4.36
N ALA A 35 15.59 1.82 -4.89
CA ALA A 35 14.18 1.48 -5.06
C ALA A 35 13.98 0.26 -5.97
N THR A 36 14.75 0.14 -7.04
CA THR A 36 14.70 -1.01 -7.95
C THR A 36 15.28 -2.27 -7.31
N ILE A 37 16.35 -2.16 -6.53
CA ILE A 37 16.90 -3.28 -5.76
C ILE A 37 15.85 -3.80 -4.77
N ASP A 38 15.25 -2.90 -3.99
CA ASP A 38 14.26 -3.27 -2.99
C ASP A 38 12.99 -3.85 -3.63
N ALA A 39 12.49 -3.26 -4.72
CA ALA A 39 11.36 -3.80 -5.48
C ALA A 39 11.64 -5.20 -6.06
N THR A 40 12.84 -5.41 -6.60
CA THR A 40 13.25 -6.73 -7.13
C THR A 40 13.28 -7.78 -6.03
N ILE A 41 13.90 -7.47 -4.89
CA ILE A 41 14.00 -8.41 -3.76
C ILE A 41 12.60 -8.73 -3.21
N ARG A 42 11.72 -7.73 -3.09
CA ARG A 42 10.34 -7.94 -2.66
C ARG A 42 9.59 -8.90 -3.58
N LYS A 43 9.63 -8.69 -4.90
CA LYS A 43 9.01 -9.60 -5.87
C LYS A 43 9.46 -11.05 -5.67
N ILE A 44 10.77 -11.28 -5.59
CA ILE A 44 11.36 -12.63 -5.41
C ILE A 44 10.93 -13.26 -4.09
N ARG A 45 10.96 -12.48 -3.01
CA ARG A 45 10.72 -12.94 -1.64
C ARG A 45 9.26 -13.20 -1.37
N ASP A 46 8.37 -12.30 -1.78
CA ASP A 46 6.93 -12.42 -1.54
C ASP A 46 6.31 -13.53 -2.40
N ASN A 47 6.98 -13.95 -3.49
CA ASN A 47 6.62 -15.14 -4.27
C ASN A 47 7.33 -16.43 -3.81
N CYS A 48 7.99 -16.40 -2.65
CA CYS A 48 8.66 -17.54 -2.03
C CYS A 48 9.67 -18.24 -2.96
N ILE A 49 10.39 -17.48 -3.79
CA ILE A 49 11.49 -18.02 -4.61
C ILE A 49 12.73 -18.17 -3.74
N LEU A 50 13.18 -17.10 -3.07
CA LEU A 50 14.22 -17.14 -2.04
C LEU A 50 13.65 -16.60 -0.72
N ALA A 51 13.13 -17.52 0.09
CA ALA A 51 12.65 -17.21 1.44
C ALA A 51 13.76 -17.32 2.50
N GLN A 52 14.87 -17.99 2.19
CA GLN A 52 15.99 -18.16 3.11
C GLN A 52 16.79 -16.85 3.20
N ASP A 53 17.00 -16.39 4.43
CA ASP A 53 17.60 -15.10 4.76
C ASP A 53 17.06 -13.92 3.93
N TYR A 54 16.02 -13.35 4.50
CA TYR A 54 15.25 -12.22 4.06
C TYR A 54 16.04 -10.95 3.72
N TYR A 55 17.27 -10.78 4.22
CA TYR A 55 18.13 -9.63 3.98
C TYR A 55 19.43 -9.95 3.23
N PHE A 56 19.82 -11.21 3.14
CA PHE A 56 21.07 -11.60 2.49
C PHE A 56 21.14 -11.14 1.04
N LEU A 57 20.05 -11.27 0.27
CA LEU A 57 20.03 -10.81 -1.12
C LEU A 57 20.26 -9.29 -1.25
N ARG A 58 19.79 -8.50 -0.26
CA ARG A 58 20.05 -7.04 -0.20
C ARG A 58 21.49 -6.73 0.15
N ARG A 59 22.04 -7.42 1.16
CA ARG A 59 23.46 -7.30 1.56
C ARG A 59 24.39 -7.67 0.41
N LEU A 60 24.05 -8.73 -0.33
CA LEU A 60 24.77 -9.15 -1.53
C LEU A 60 24.75 -8.10 -2.64
N ALA A 61 23.60 -7.46 -2.90
CA ALA A 61 23.52 -6.39 -3.90
C ALA A 61 24.53 -5.27 -3.57
N VAL A 62 24.56 -4.81 -2.32
CA VAL A 62 25.51 -3.77 -1.86
C VAL A 62 26.96 -4.27 -1.98
N ALA A 63 27.25 -5.47 -1.45
CA ALA A 63 28.61 -6.01 -1.45
C ALA A 63 29.15 -6.21 -2.87
N GLN A 64 28.35 -6.74 -3.80
CA GLN A 64 28.74 -6.96 -5.18
C GLN A 64 28.95 -5.64 -5.93
N MET A 65 28.05 -4.67 -5.78
CA MET A 65 28.17 -3.36 -6.41
C MET A 65 29.41 -2.59 -5.93
N ASN A 66 29.78 -2.72 -4.65
CA ASN A 66 30.96 -2.06 -4.08
C ASN A 66 32.27 -2.81 -4.33
N SER A 67 32.23 -4.13 -4.55
CA SER A 67 33.44 -4.96 -4.70
C SER A 67 33.84 -5.20 -6.15
N ILE A 68 32.92 -5.04 -7.11
CA ILE A 68 33.15 -5.39 -8.52
C ILE A 68 32.73 -4.22 -9.41
N ALA A 69 33.72 -3.61 -10.07
CA ALA A 69 33.48 -2.63 -11.13
C ALA A 69 32.63 -3.28 -12.25
N ALA A 70 31.51 -2.64 -12.59
CA ALA A 70 30.48 -3.22 -13.45
C ALA A 70 31.02 -3.52 -14.86
N THR A 71 30.90 -4.77 -15.31
CA THR A 71 31.09 -5.14 -16.73
C THR A 71 29.99 -6.06 -17.29
N THR A 72 29.37 -6.94 -16.49
CA THR A 72 28.23 -7.81 -16.86
C THR A 72 27.45 -8.31 -15.62
N GLY A 73 26.28 -8.94 -15.79
CA GLY A 73 25.59 -9.69 -14.72
C GLY A 73 24.64 -8.89 -13.79
N GLY A 74 24.31 -7.64 -14.16
CA GLY A 74 23.35 -6.81 -13.44
C GLY A 74 23.79 -6.41 -12.02
N ILE A 75 22.83 -6.07 -11.16
CA ILE A 75 23.05 -5.61 -9.77
C ILE A 75 23.84 -6.66 -8.96
N TRP A 76 23.50 -7.94 -9.10
CA TRP A 76 24.12 -9.03 -8.34
C TRP A 76 25.39 -9.60 -8.95
N ARG A 77 25.86 -9.05 -10.09
CA ARG A 77 27.11 -9.45 -10.75
C ARG A 77 27.20 -10.96 -11.00
N VAL A 78 26.09 -11.55 -11.44
CA VAL A 78 26.02 -12.99 -11.75
C VAL A 78 26.99 -13.31 -12.89
N THR A 79 27.85 -14.30 -12.70
CA THR A 79 28.83 -14.74 -13.71
C THR A 79 28.25 -15.83 -14.64
N SER A 80 28.87 -16.04 -15.80
CA SER A 80 28.47 -17.10 -16.73
C SER A 80 28.46 -18.48 -16.08
N ALA A 81 29.47 -18.79 -15.26
CA ALA A 81 29.56 -20.06 -14.54
C ALA A 81 28.42 -20.24 -13.51
N GLN A 82 28.07 -19.17 -12.80
CA GLN A 82 26.93 -19.17 -11.87
C GLN A 82 25.61 -19.37 -12.62
N LEU A 83 25.42 -18.71 -13.76
CA LEU A 83 24.24 -18.88 -14.60
C LEU A 83 24.10 -20.31 -15.11
N THR A 84 25.17 -20.90 -15.67
CA THR A 84 25.17 -22.32 -16.12
C THR A 84 24.84 -23.29 -14.99
N THR A 85 25.35 -23.02 -13.78
CA THR A 85 25.05 -23.82 -12.58
C THR A 85 23.55 -23.79 -12.26
N VAL A 86 22.92 -22.61 -12.33
CA VAL A 86 21.49 -22.45 -12.09
C VAL A 86 20.66 -23.12 -13.18
N GLN A 87 20.99 -22.91 -14.46
CA GLN A 87 20.29 -23.48 -15.60
C GLN A 87 20.26 -25.01 -15.54
N SER A 88 21.41 -25.62 -15.24
CA SER A 88 21.51 -27.07 -15.07
C SER A 88 20.67 -27.58 -13.89
N ALA A 89 20.54 -26.78 -12.83
CA ALA A 89 19.76 -27.14 -11.65
C ALA A 89 18.24 -26.93 -11.82
N CYS A 90 17.79 -26.14 -12.80
CA CYS A 90 16.36 -25.92 -13.07
C CYS A 90 15.61 -27.19 -13.53
N ASN A 91 16.31 -28.17 -14.09
CA ASN A 91 15.73 -29.48 -14.41
C ASN A 91 15.82 -30.49 -13.25
N GLY A 92 16.51 -30.12 -12.16
CA GLY A 92 16.74 -30.96 -11.00
C GLY A 92 16.22 -30.32 -9.72
N ILE A 93 17.12 -30.08 -8.77
CA ILE A 93 16.75 -29.67 -7.41
C ILE A 93 16.02 -28.32 -7.34
N LEU A 94 16.19 -27.44 -8.33
CA LEU A 94 15.55 -26.12 -8.38
C LEU A 94 14.29 -26.09 -9.24
N LYS A 95 13.79 -27.23 -9.73
CA LYS A 95 12.63 -27.30 -10.62
C LYS A 95 11.43 -26.50 -10.13
N THR A 96 11.09 -26.62 -8.84
CA THR A 96 9.98 -25.87 -8.23
C THR A 96 10.23 -24.36 -8.27
N ASN A 97 11.42 -23.90 -7.91
CA ASN A 97 11.76 -22.48 -7.85
C ASN A 97 11.86 -21.86 -9.26
N CYS A 98 12.42 -22.57 -10.24
CA CYS A 98 12.45 -22.11 -11.64
C CYS A 98 11.04 -22.10 -12.25
N SER A 99 10.19 -23.07 -11.90
CA SER A 99 8.78 -23.07 -12.33
C SER A 99 8.04 -21.85 -11.76
N LYS A 100 8.26 -21.51 -10.48
CA LYS A 100 7.70 -20.28 -9.88
C LYS A 100 8.18 -19.02 -10.59
N ALA A 101 9.47 -18.92 -10.93
CA ALA A 101 9.97 -17.76 -11.70
C ALA A 101 9.23 -17.62 -13.05
N LYS A 102 8.91 -18.75 -13.70
CA LYS A 102 8.14 -18.78 -14.94
C LYS A 102 6.67 -18.44 -14.73
N THR A 103 6.01 -18.97 -13.71
CA THR A 103 4.57 -18.72 -13.48
C THR A 103 4.31 -17.30 -12.98
N GLU A 104 5.11 -16.81 -12.03
CA GLU A 104 4.87 -15.52 -11.38
C GLU A 104 5.41 -14.33 -12.19
N PHE A 105 6.48 -14.54 -12.96
CA PHE A 105 7.17 -13.44 -13.66
C PHE A 105 7.32 -13.65 -15.17
N ASN A 106 6.87 -14.78 -15.72
CA ASN A 106 7.11 -15.16 -17.12
C ASN A 106 8.62 -15.18 -17.48
N VAL A 107 9.48 -15.57 -16.53
CA VAL A 107 10.93 -15.65 -16.73
C VAL A 107 11.37 -17.10 -16.74
N ASP A 108 11.77 -17.58 -17.92
CA ASP A 108 12.41 -18.89 -18.06
C ASP A 108 13.91 -18.78 -17.75
N VAL A 109 14.28 -18.99 -16.49
CA VAL A 109 15.67 -18.90 -16.03
C VAL A 109 16.60 -19.87 -16.77
N SER A 110 16.07 -21.00 -17.25
CA SER A 110 16.86 -21.98 -18.00
C SER A 110 17.34 -21.46 -19.36
N ALA A 111 16.67 -20.44 -19.90
CA ALA A 111 16.95 -19.86 -21.21
C ALA A 111 17.63 -18.47 -21.16
N LEU A 112 17.88 -17.93 -19.96
CA LEU A 112 18.51 -16.60 -19.82
C LEU A 112 19.92 -16.58 -20.39
N THR A 113 20.28 -15.46 -21.00
CA THR A 113 21.64 -15.14 -21.45
C THR A 113 22.30 -14.14 -20.51
N MET A 114 23.62 -13.96 -20.63
CA MET A 114 24.35 -12.93 -19.86
C MET A 114 23.87 -11.49 -20.16
N SER A 115 23.32 -11.24 -21.35
CA SER A 115 22.75 -9.94 -21.72
C SER A 115 21.46 -9.68 -20.95
N ASP A 116 20.63 -10.70 -20.79
CA ASP A 116 19.35 -10.60 -20.08
C ASP A 116 19.54 -10.25 -18.60
N LEU A 117 20.68 -10.61 -18.01
CA LEU A 117 21.02 -10.29 -16.62
C LEU A 117 21.25 -8.80 -16.37
N GLN A 118 21.29 -7.94 -17.40
CA GLN A 118 21.23 -6.49 -17.19
C GLN A 118 19.86 -6.03 -16.64
N ILE A 119 18.84 -6.88 -16.74
CA ILE A 119 17.53 -6.65 -16.13
C ILE A 119 17.62 -7.00 -14.63
N PRO A 120 17.27 -6.06 -13.73
CA PRO A 120 17.30 -6.27 -12.27
C PRO A 120 16.58 -7.53 -11.82
N LEU A 121 15.34 -7.74 -12.26
CA LEU A 121 14.56 -8.92 -11.86
C LEU A 121 15.26 -10.22 -12.27
N TYR A 122 15.87 -10.26 -13.45
CA TYR A 122 16.46 -11.48 -14.01
C TYR A 122 17.78 -11.82 -13.32
N SER A 123 18.65 -10.83 -13.09
CA SER A 123 19.86 -11.02 -12.27
C SER A 123 19.53 -11.38 -10.83
N GLY A 124 18.48 -10.79 -10.26
CA GLY A 124 17.99 -11.13 -8.92
C GLY A 124 17.50 -12.57 -8.83
N LEU A 125 16.70 -13.04 -9.81
CA LEU A 125 16.22 -14.42 -9.88
C LEU A 125 17.38 -15.42 -10.05
N ALA A 126 18.32 -15.13 -10.96
CA ALA A 126 19.48 -15.98 -11.19
C ALA A 126 20.35 -16.11 -9.92
N MET A 127 20.66 -14.99 -9.25
CA MET A 127 21.43 -15.03 -8.00
C MET A 127 20.65 -15.73 -6.88
N SER A 128 19.35 -15.52 -6.79
CA SER A 128 18.49 -16.16 -5.79
C SER A 128 18.50 -17.69 -5.91
N LEU A 129 18.39 -18.18 -7.14
CA LEU A 129 18.47 -19.60 -7.46
C LEU A 129 19.87 -20.16 -7.22
N PHE A 130 20.92 -19.37 -7.51
CA PHE A 130 22.29 -19.76 -7.20
C PHE A 130 22.51 -19.92 -5.68
N ILE A 131 21.99 -19.01 -4.86
CA ILE A 131 22.03 -19.10 -3.39
C ILE A 131 21.37 -20.39 -2.91
N LEU A 132 20.18 -20.73 -3.43
CA LEU A 132 19.50 -21.98 -3.09
C LEU A 132 20.30 -23.22 -3.46
N LYS A 133 21.05 -23.19 -4.57
CA LYS A 133 21.85 -24.32 -5.04
C LYS A 133 23.19 -24.49 -4.31
N SER A 134 23.80 -23.38 -3.91
CA SER A 134 25.24 -23.34 -3.57
C SER A 134 25.52 -22.83 -2.16
N VAL A 135 24.56 -22.18 -1.50
CA VAL A 135 24.73 -21.56 -0.17
C VAL A 135 23.76 -22.14 0.86
N SER A 136 22.55 -22.54 0.45
CA SER A 136 21.48 -23.01 1.34
C SER A 136 21.93 -24.14 2.30
N PRO A 137 21.66 -24.04 3.62
CA PRO A 137 20.95 -22.94 4.28
C PRO A 137 21.82 -21.68 4.42
N VAL A 138 21.25 -20.51 4.14
CA VAL A 138 21.97 -19.24 4.37
C VAL A 138 22.24 -19.06 5.87
N PRO A 139 23.50 -18.81 6.28
CA PRO A 139 23.82 -18.59 7.69
C PRO A 139 23.11 -17.38 8.27
N LEU A 140 22.68 -17.44 9.52
CA LEU A 140 21.97 -16.33 10.19
C LEU A 140 22.89 -15.16 10.56
N GLN A 141 24.16 -15.44 10.88
CA GLN A 141 25.09 -14.40 11.33
C GLN A 141 25.77 -13.71 10.15
N LYS A 142 25.82 -12.37 10.16
CA LYS A 142 26.49 -11.57 9.11
C LYS A 142 27.94 -12.00 8.85
N ALA A 143 28.71 -12.34 9.89
CA ALA A 143 30.09 -12.79 9.74
C ALA A 143 30.17 -14.13 8.98
N GLN A 144 29.25 -15.05 9.24
CA GLN A 144 29.15 -16.32 8.54
C GLN A 144 28.63 -16.12 7.11
N GLN A 145 27.68 -15.21 6.90
CA GLN A 145 27.23 -14.81 5.56
C GLN A 145 28.37 -14.22 4.73
N ALA A 146 29.21 -13.38 5.33
CA ALA A 146 30.39 -12.82 4.68
C ALA A 146 31.34 -13.94 4.22
N GLN A 147 31.57 -14.93 5.06
CA GLN A 147 32.38 -16.09 4.72
C GLN A 147 31.75 -16.92 3.60
N SER A 148 30.44 -17.19 3.66
CA SER A 148 29.72 -17.89 2.59
C SER A 148 29.73 -17.11 1.27
N TRP A 149 29.58 -15.78 1.32
CA TRP A 149 29.71 -14.91 0.15
C TRP A 149 31.10 -15.04 -0.48
N LYS A 150 32.16 -14.97 0.34
CA LYS A 150 33.53 -15.14 -0.14
C LYS A 150 33.76 -16.52 -0.77
N THR A 151 33.31 -17.57 -0.09
CA THR A 151 33.56 -18.95 -0.54
C THR A 151 32.77 -19.32 -1.80
N HIS A 152 31.51 -18.91 -1.90
CA HIS A 152 30.62 -19.43 -2.94
C HIS A 152 30.30 -18.43 -4.06
N ILE A 153 30.47 -17.12 -3.83
CA ILE A 153 29.98 -16.08 -4.74
C ILE A 153 31.12 -15.20 -5.27
N ASN A 154 32.01 -14.72 -4.41
CA ASN A 154 33.15 -13.88 -4.79
C ASN A 154 34.41 -14.26 -4.01
N SER A 155 35.28 -15.09 -4.60
CA SER A 155 36.52 -15.55 -3.96
C SER A 155 37.46 -14.43 -3.52
N ASN A 156 37.39 -13.27 -4.19
CA ASN A 156 38.18 -12.09 -3.90
C ASN A 156 37.47 -11.12 -2.94
N GLY A 157 36.30 -11.50 -2.41
CA GLY A 157 35.51 -10.72 -1.48
C GLY A 157 36.22 -10.45 -0.16
N ASP A 158 36.10 -9.21 0.32
CA ASP A 158 36.58 -8.77 1.62
C ASP A 158 35.46 -8.94 2.66
N THR A 159 35.59 -9.95 3.53
CA THR A 159 34.57 -10.30 4.52
C THR A 159 34.35 -9.20 5.56
N THR A 160 35.39 -8.43 5.89
CA THR A 160 35.29 -7.30 6.81
C THR A 160 34.45 -6.19 6.17
N LYS A 161 34.72 -5.85 4.90
CA LYS A 161 33.92 -4.86 4.18
C LYS A 161 32.47 -5.29 4.00
N PHE A 162 32.22 -6.58 3.73
CA PHE A 162 30.85 -7.10 3.68
C PHE A 162 30.08 -6.80 4.97
N VAL A 163 30.68 -7.06 6.12
CA VAL A 163 30.06 -6.80 7.42
C VAL A 163 29.85 -5.30 7.64
N THR A 164 30.85 -4.47 7.30
CA THR A 164 30.75 -3.00 7.40
C THR A 164 29.59 -2.47 6.56
N TRP A 165 29.53 -2.79 5.27
CA TRP A 165 28.43 -2.36 4.39
C TRP A 165 27.07 -2.88 4.84
N SER A 166 27.02 -4.10 5.38
CA SER A 166 25.78 -4.65 5.94
C SER A 166 25.31 -3.86 7.16
N ASN A 167 26.23 -3.43 8.02
CA ASN A 167 25.88 -2.59 9.17
C ASN A 167 25.44 -1.19 8.75
N GLU A 168 26.11 -0.57 7.79
CA GLU A 168 25.72 0.74 7.23
C GLU A 168 24.32 0.69 6.60
N LEU A 169 24.04 -0.35 5.81
CA LEU A 169 22.72 -0.60 5.22
C LEU A 169 21.62 -0.67 6.29
N GLU A 170 21.91 -1.34 7.42
CA GLU A 170 20.94 -1.59 8.49
C GLU A 170 20.91 -0.50 9.57
N GLN A 171 21.74 0.54 9.49
CA GLN A 171 21.64 1.72 10.36
C GLN A 171 20.51 2.67 9.92
N LEU A 172 19.99 2.49 8.71
CA LEU A 172 18.78 3.17 8.23
C LEU A 172 17.56 2.54 8.92
N ASN A 173 17.00 3.22 9.92
CA ASN A 173 15.83 2.72 10.65
C ASN A 173 14.56 2.84 9.79
N ASP A 174 14.18 1.72 9.16
CA ASP A 174 12.93 1.52 8.39
C ASP A 174 11.66 1.94 9.16
N CYS A 175 11.71 1.99 10.49
CA CYS A 175 10.56 2.26 11.36
C CYS A 175 10.39 3.73 11.76
N THR A 176 11.29 4.63 11.36
CA THR A 176 11.30 6.05 11.80
C THR A 176 10.10 6.89 11.37
N SER A 177 9.11 6.28 10.70
CA SER A 177 7.92 6.97 10.26
C SER A 177 6.65 6.11 10.23
N ALA A 178 6.74 4.82 10.57
CA ALA A 178 5.59 3.90 10.56
C ALA A 178 4.77 4.00 11.85
N GLN A 179 3.45 3.96 11.73
CA GLN A 179 2.54 3.82 12.87
C GLN A 179 2.19 2.34 13.05
N VAL A 180 2.79 1.70 14.04
CA VAL A 180 2.71 0.25 14.26
C VAL A 180 2.14 -0.02 15.66
N ASP A 181 1.12 -0.88 15.75
CA ASP A 181 0.68 -1.51 16.99
C ASP A 181 1.22 -2.96 16.98
N LEU A 182 2.33 -3.18 17.68
CA LEU A 182 3.08 -4.44 17.70
C LEU A 182 2.81 -5.25 18.98
N LEU A 183 2.11 -6.37 18.86
CA LEU A 183 1.85 -7.29 19.96
C LEU A 183 2.81 -8.49 19.89
N PHE A 184 3.57 -8.70 20.96
CA PHE A 184 4.27 -9.97 21.16
C PHE A 184 3.40 -10.95 21.95
N VAL A 185 3.20 -12.14 21.41
CA VAL A 185 2.56 -13.27 22.08
C VAL A 185 3.64 -14.29 22.39
N ILE A 186 4.06 -14.37 23.65
CA ILE A 186 5.22 -15.15 24.07
C ILE A 186 4.80 -16.37 24.90
N ASP A 187 5.31 -17.52 24.50
CA ASP A 187 5.14 -18.78 25.21
C ASP A 187 6.01 -18.82 26.46
N SER A 188 5.41 -19.22 27.57
CA SER A 188 6.05 -19.40 28.88
C SER A 188 5.74 -20.77 29.48
N SER A 189 5.32 -21.71 28.63
CA SER A 189 5.03 -23.09 28.98
C SER A 189 6.26 -23.83 29.52
N GLY A 190 5.99 -25.00 30.11
CA GLY A 190 7.03 -25.85 30.69
C GLY A 190 8.07 -26.34 29.68
N SER A 191 7.70 -26.50 28.39
CA SER A 191 8.62 -26.93 27.34
C SER A 191 9.68 -25.89 27.01
N VAL A 192 9.34 -24.61 27.14
CA VAL A 192 10.28 -23.49 26.97
C VAL A 192 11.37 -23.56 28.04
N GLY A 193 10.96 -23.64 29.31
CA GLY A 193 11.88 -23.59 30.44
C GLY A 193 12.44 -22.18 30.71
N GLY A 194 12.80 -21.92 31.96
CA GLY A 194 13.30 -20.61 32.40
C GLY A 194 14.46 -20.03 31.58
N PRO A 195 15.53 -20.81 31.27
CA PRO A 195 16.66 -20.30 30.49
C PRO A 195 16.31 -19.85 29.07
N ASN A 196 15.44 -20.58 28.35
CA ASN A 196 15.04 -20.18 27.00
C ASN A 196 14.01 -19.05 27.03
N PHE A 197 13.17 -19.00 28.07
CA PHE A 197 12.29 -17.85 28.27
C PHE A 197 13.08 -16.55 28.45
N GLN A 198 14.23 -16.59 29.14
CA GLN A 198 15.12 -15.43 29.22
C GLN A 198 15.67 -15.00 27.87
N LYS A 199 16.04 -15.94 26.99
CA LYS A 199 16.45 -15.60 25.62
C LYS A 199 15.32 -14.92 24.83
N THR A 200 14.08 -15.39 25.00
CA THR A 200 12.89 -14.76 24.39
C THR A 200 12.68 -13.33 24.92
N LYS A 201 12.93 -13.08 26.21
CA LYS A 201 12.91 -11.74 26.79
C LYS A 201 14.02 -10.84 26.23
N THR A 202 15.24 -11.36 26.06
CA THR A 202 16.35 -10.63 25.44
C THR A 202 16.02 -10.24 23.99
N PHE A 203 15.46 -11.16 23.23
CA PHE A 203 14.99 -10.90 21.87
C PHE A 203 13.92 -9.79 21.82
N LEU A 204 12.91 -9.88 22.68
CA LEU A 204 11.90 -8.83 22.82
C LEU A 204 12.56 -7.47 23.13
N ASN A 205 13.54 -7.44 24.04
CA ASN A 205 14.32 -6.24 24.32
C ASN A 205 15.06 -5.72 23.08
N ASN A 206 15.68 -6.60 22.30
CA ASN A 206 16.45 -6.23 21.12
C ASN A 206 15.56 -5.62 20.03
N VAL A 207 14.41 -6.25 19.73
CA VAL A 207 13.43 -5.70 18.77
C VAL A 207 12.92 -4.35 19.26
N VAL A 208 12.43 -4.26 20.50
CA VAL A 208 11.89 -3.01 21.05
C VAL A 208 12.95 -1.90 21.15
N SER A 209 14.22 -2.26 21.31
CA SER A 209 15.33 -1.29 21.40
C SER A 209 15.64 -0.60 20.08
N ASN A 210 15.31 -1.21 18.95
CA ASN A 210 15.55 -0.64 17.63
C ASN A 210 14.33 0.08 17.03
N LEU A 211 13.16 -0.11 17.64
CA LEU A 211 11.92 0.56 17.23
C LEU A 211 11.80 1.97 17.82
N ASP A 212 11.11 2.85 17.11
CA ASP A 212 10.78 4.20 17.58
C ASP A 212 9.51 4.15 18.45
N ILE A 213 9.70 3.82 19.73
CA ILE A 213 8.62 3.60 20.69
C ILE A 213 8.06 4.94 21.16
N SER A 214 6.87 5.27 20.68
CA SER A 214 6.15 6.47 21.10
C SER A 214 4.65 6.30 20.90
N GLN A 215 3.85 7.10 21.60
CA GLN A 215 2.39 7.04 21.46
C GLN A 215 1.91 7.42 20.05
N ASN A 216 2.75 8.08 19.25
CA ASN A 216 2.42 8.52 17.89
C ASN A 216 3.08 7.68 16.79
N GLU A 217 4.02 6.80 17.09
CA GLU A 217 4.73 5.93 16.13
C GLU A 217 4.47 4.47 16.47
N THR A 218 5.45 3.76 17.02
CA THR A 218 5.32 2.35 17.40
C THR A 218 4.85 2.22 18.84
N ARG A 219 3.74 1.49 19.04
CA ARG A 219 3.26 1.06 20.36
C ARG A 219 3.46 -0.44 20.48
N VAL A 220 3.88 -0.89 21.66
CA VAL A 220 4.15 -2.31 21.93
C VAL A 220 3.22 -2.79 23.02
N ALA A 221 2.67 -3.99 22.82
CA ALA A 221 1.95 -4.74 23.84
C ALA A 221 2.60 -6.12 23.99
N VAL A 222 2.46 -6.72 25.16
CA VAL A 222 2.93 -8.09 25.39
C VAL A 222 1.85 -8.91 26.06
N LEU A 223 1.56 -10.04 25.45
CA LEU A 223 0.73 -11.11 25.97
C LEU A 223 1.64 -12.31 26.23
N ARG A 224 1.60 -12.84 27.44
CA ARG A 224 2.29 -14.06 27.82
C ARG A 224 1.28 -15.19 27.96
N PHE A 225 1.59 -16.39 27.51
CA PHE A 225 0.71 -17.54 27.69
C PHE A 225 1.45 -18.79 28.16
N SER A 226 0.72 -19.63 28.88
CA SER A 226 1.06 -21.04 29.12
C SER A 226 -0.25 -21.85 29.11
N SER A 227 -0.68 -22.42 30.24
CA SER A 227 -2.01 -23.01 30.37
C SER A 227 -3.13 -21.98 30.18
N LYS A 228 -2.85 -20.72 30.53
CA LYS A 228 -3.75 -19.57 30.38
C LYS A 228 -2.99 -18.37 29.80
N PRO A 229 -3.63 -17.56 28.95
CA PRO A 229 -3.06 -16.31 28.45
C PRO A 229 -3.28 -15.14 29.43
N TYR A 230 -2.32 -14.22 29.47
CA TYR A 230 -2.38 -13.02 30.29
C TYR A 230 -1.78 -11.84 29.53
N VAL A 231 -2.47 -10.70 29.53
CA VAL A 231 -1.92 -9.43 29.03
C VAL A 231 -0.99 -8.87 30.08
N MET A 232 0.30 -8.76 29.79
CA MET A 232 1.29 -8.19 30.70
C MET A 232 1.18 -6.66 30.70
N PHE A 233 1.03 -6.08 29.51
CA PHE A 233 0.66 -4.69 29.31
C PHE A 233 0.13 -4.47 27.89
N ASN A 234 -0.64 -3.40 27.73
CA ASN A 234 -1.34 -3.02 26.50
C ASN A 234 -0.63 -1.84 25.81
N PHE A 235 -1.06 -1.48 24.60
CA PHE A 235 -0.42 -0.46 23.73
C PHE A 235 -0.33 0.96 24.34
N ASP A 236 -1.08 1.23 25.41
CA ASP A 236 -1.17 2.50 26.11
C ASP A 236 -0.26 2.59 27.35
N LYS A 237 0.32 1.46 27.77
CA LYS A 237 1.04 1.32 29.03
C LYS A 237 2.49 0.97 28.70
N HIS A 238 3.42 1.83 29.10
CA HIS A 238 4.88 1.74 28.94
C HIS A 238 5.45 2.37 27.64
N SER A 239 6.19 3.47 27.83
CA SER A 239 6.96 4.16 26.77
C SER A 239 8.47 3.86 26.83
N THR A 240 8.93 3.11 27.83
CA THR A 240 10.37 2.90 28.06
C THR A 240 10.78 1.45 27.86
N LYS A 241 11.89 1.28 27.14
CA LYS A 241 12.47 -0.01 26.72
C LYS A 241 12.69 -0.98 27.90
N ALA A 242 13.08 -0.48 29.07
CA ALA A 242 13.34 -1.29 30.27
C ALA A 242 12.07 -1.74 31.01
N ALA A 243 10.96 -1.01 30.89
CA ALA A 243 9.70 -1.36 31.54
C ALA A 243 8.96 -2.51 30.83
N VAL A 244 9.13 -2.62 29.51
CA VAL A 244 8.53 -3.65 28.64
C VAL A 244 8.93 -5.07 29.09
N THR A 245 10.18 -5.29 29.52
CA THR A 245 10.68 -6.67 29.76
C THR A 245 10.89 -7.04 31.21
N SER A 246 11.03 -6.07 32.12
CA SER A 246 11.17 -6.33 33.56
C SER A 246 9.88 -6.88 34.19
N ALA A 247 8.71 -6.58 33.62
CA ALA A 247 7.41 -6.96 34.17
C ALA A 247 6.97 -8.42 33.88
N ILE A 248 7.69 -9.16 33.05
CA ILE A 248 7.25 -10.46 32.54
C ILE A 248 7.97 -11.60 33.27
N ALA A 249 7.22 -12.40 34.02
CA ALA A 249 7.71 -13.57 34.74
C ALA A 249 7.45 -14.88 34.00
N TYR A 250 8.36 -15.84 34.14
CA TYR A 250 8.16 -17.23 33.71
C TYR A 250 7.29 -17.96 34.73
N ASN A 251 6.29 -18.72 34.28
CA ASN A 251 5.37 -19.44 35.16
C ASN A 251 5.20 -20.93 34.81
N GLY A 252 5.73 -21.41 33.67
CA GLY A 252 5.53 -22.78 33.22
C GLY A 252 4.05 -23.12 32.95
N GLY A 253 3.78 -24.40 32.70
CA GLY A 253 2.44 -24.94 32.43
C GLY A 253 2.30 -25.52 31.03
N GLY A 254 1.06 -25.66 30.55
CA GLY A 254 0.76 -26.13 29.20
C GLY A 254 0.97 -25.05 28.13
N THR A 255 0.54 -25.34 26.91
CA THR A 255 0.69 -24.46 25.73
C THR A 255 -0.67 -24.20 25.08
N ASN A 256 -1.38 -23.17 25.54
CA ASN A 256 -2.73 -22.83 25.07
C ASN A 256 -2.69 -21.66 24.07
N THR A 257 -2.19 -21.94 22.86
CA THR A 257 -1.97 -20.94 21.81
C THR A 257 -3.29 -20.38 21.28
N ASP A 258 -4.33 -21.21 21.14
CA ASP A 258 -5.64 -20.78 20.64
C ASP A 258 -6.28 -19.73 21.55
N SER A 259 -6.25 -19.95 22.87
CA SER A 259 -6.77 -18.96 23.82
C SER A 259 -5.94 -17.67 23.82
N ALA A 260 -4.62 -17.77 23.60
CA ALA A 260 -3.74 -16.61 23.52
C ALA A 260 -4.06 -15.72 22.32
N LEU A 261 -4.28 -16.33 21.14
CA LEU A 261 -4.68 -15.62 19.93
C LEU A 261 -6.08 -15.01 20.06
N ASP A 262 -7.03 -15.71 20.70
CA ASP A 262 -8.36 -15.13 20.91
C ASP A 262 -8.31 -13.94 21.90
N LEU A 263 -7.55 -14.05 23.00
CA LEU A 263 -7.37 -12.94 23.94
C LEU A 263 -6.66 -11.73 23.29
N ALA A 264 -5.68 -11.99 22.43
CA ALA A 264 -5.02 -10.93 21.64
C ALA A 264 -6.06 -10.15 20.81
N ARG A 265 -6.98 -10.85 20.16
CA ARG A 265 -8.06 -10.26 19.36
C ARG A 265 -9.05 -9.48 20.20
N THR A 266 -9.62 -10.11 21.24
CA THR A 266 -10.75 -9.56 22.00
C THR A 266 -10.37 -8.49 23.00
N SER A 267 -9.11 -8.47 23.45
CA SER A 267 -8.70 -7.61 24.56
C SER A 267 -7.59 -6.64 24.19
N VAL A 268 -6.61 -7.06 23.38
CA VAL A 268 -5.47 -6.19 23.02
C VAL A 268 -5.82 -5.35 21.80
N PHE A 269 -6.09 -5.98 20.65
CA PHE A 269 -6.40 -5.26 19.40
C PHE A 269 -7.79 -4.61 19.39
N ALA A 270 -8.75 -5.12 20.18
CA ALA A 270 -10.07 -4.51 20.30
C ALA A 270 -10.07 -3.19 21.12
N ASN A 271 -9.11 -3.00 22.02
CA ASN A 271 -9.07 -1.87 22.95
C ASN A 271 -7.96 -0.85 22.62
N THR A 272 -7.59 -0.71 21.34
CA THR A 272 -6.62 0.32 20.96
C THR A 272 -7.24 1.72 21.11
N THR A 273 -6.54 2.59 21.84
CA THR A 273 -6.93 4.01 22.03
C THR A 273 -6.41 4.91 20.90
N ARG A 274 -5.75 4.33 19.89
CA ARG A 274 -5.16 5.09 18.78
C ARG A 274 -6.28 5.68 17.91
N LYS A 275 -6.26 7.02 17.76
CA LYS A 275 -7.19 7.73 16.87
C LYS A 275 -6.77 7.70 15.40
N SER A 276 -5.47 7.53 15.13
CA SER A 276 -4.92 7.42 13.78
C SER A 276 -4.84 5.96 13.33
N VAL A 277 -4.80 5.77 12.02
CA VAL A 277 -4.62 4.46 11.40
C VAL A 277 -3.22 3.92 11.69
N ALA A 278 -3.13 2.69 12.20
CA ALA A 278 -1.86 1.98 12.40
C ALA A 278 -1.93 0.55 11.87
N VAL A 279 -0.79 0.06 11.40
CA VAL A 279 -0.64 -1.35 11.03
C VAL A 279 -0.63 -2.18 12.30
N LYS A 280 -1.37 -3.29 12.31
CA LYS A 280 -1.50 -4.17 13.46
C LYS A 280 -0.65 -5.41 13.21
N VAL A 281 0.34 -5.64 14.06
CA VAL A 281 1.27 -6.76 13.90
C VAL A 281 1.26 -7.61 15.15
N LEU A 282 1.17 -8.92 14.99
CA LEU A 282 1.33 -9.91 16.05
C LEU A 282 2.56 -10.74 15.76
N VAL A 283 3.45 -10.89 16.72
CA VAL A 283 4.59 -11.82 16.68
C VAL A 283 4.39 -12.90 17.72
N LEU A 284 4.06 -14.11 17.29
CA LEU A 284 3.92 -15.30 18.13
C LEU A 284 5.27 -16.02 18.23
N VAL A 285 5.76 -16.27 19.44
CA VAL A 285 6.97 -17.08 19.69
C VAL A 285 6.59 -18.27 20.55
N THR A 286 6.80 -19.50 20.03
CA THR A 286 6.45 -20.74 20.75
C THR A 286 7.31 -21.93 20.29
N ASP A 287 7.59 -22.84 21.21
CA ASP A 287 8.13 -24.18 20.89
C ASP A 287 7.09 -25.29 21.03
N GLY A 288 5.91 -24.96 21.56
CA GLY A 288 4.92 -25.92 21.94
C GLY A 288 3.96 -26.25 20.80
N LYS A 289 3.22 -27.34 21.00
CA LYS A 289 2.08 -27.71 20.17
C LYS A 289 0.84 -27.22 20.90
N SER A 290 0.00 -26.44 20.26
CA SER A 290 -1.26 -26.02 20.89
C SER A 290 -2.08 -27.25 21.27
N SER A 291 -2.91 -27.09 22.30
CA SER A 291 -3.89 -28.11 22.69
C SER A 291 -4.89 -28.44 21.56
N SER A 292 -5.09 -27.51 20.62
CA SER A 292 -5.92 -27.70 19.43
C SER A 292 -5.44 -26.87 18.24
N GLU A 293 -4.89 -27.54 17.22
CA GLU A 293 -4.44 -26.93 15.96
C GLU A 293 -5.58 -26.19 15.25
N ASN A 294 -6.74 -26.84 15.09
CA ASN A 294 -7.91 -26.25 14.41
C ASN A 294 -8.40 -24.96 15.08
N LYS A 295 -8.45 -24.92 16.42
CA LYS A 295 -8.84 -23.71 17.14
C LYS A 295 -7.80 -22.60 17.00
N THR A 296 -6.52 -22.96 17.00
CA THR A 296 -5.41 -22.03 16.82
C THR A 296 -5.49 -21.36 15.45
N VAL A 297 -5.66 -22.16 14.38
CA VAL A 297 -5.82 -21.66 13.01
C VAL A 297 -7.08 -20.80 12.89
N ALA A 298 -8.21 -21.21 13.48
CA ALA A 298 -9.44 -20.41 13.44
C ALA A 298 -9.30 -19.07 14.17
N ALA A 299 -8.60 -19.04 15.31
CA ALA A 299 -8.33 -17.80 16.05
C ALA A 299 -7.38 -16.87 15.27
N ALA A 300 -6.33 -17.43 14.67
CA ALA A 300 -5.43 -16.70 13.78
C ALA A 300 -6.16 -16.13 12.57
N GLN A 301 -7.07 -16.90 11.95
CA GLN A 301 -7.87 -16.42 10.82
C GLN A 301 -8.72 -15.21 11.23
N LYS A 302 -9.39 -15.24 12.39
CA LYS A 302 -10.17 -14.09 12.88
C LYS A 302 -9.31 -12.83 13.11
N LEU A 303 -8.05 -12.99 13.51
CA LEU A 303 -7.10 -11.88 13.63
C LEU A 303 -6.71 -11.33 12.25
N LYS A 304 -6.40 -12.21 11.29
CA LYS A 304 -6.12 -11.82 9.89
C LYS A 304 -7.31 -11.10 9.27
N ASP A 305 -8.52 -11.63 9.48
CA ASP A 305 -9.79 -11.03 9.04
C ASP A 305 -10.07 -9.68 9.71
N ALA A 306 -9.40 -9.36 10.83
CA ALA A 306 -9.44 -8.07 11.53
C ALA A 306 -8.25 -7.15 11.16
N GLY A 307 -7.50 -7.50 10.11
CA GLY A 307 -6.40 -6.70 9.57
C GLY A 307 -5.10 -6.81 10.37
N VAL A 308 -4.91 -7.88 11.14
CA VAL A 308 -3.68 -8.13 11.89
C VAL A 308 -2.74 -8.99 11.05
N THR A 309 -1.53 -8.49 10.77
CA THR A 309 -0.44 -9.28 10.19
C THR A 309 0.19 -10.15 11.29
N ILE A 310 0.25 -11.45 11.07
CA ILE A 310 0.75 -12.43 12.05
C ILE A 310 2.06 -13.02 11.59
N PHE A 311 3.12 -12.84 12.39
CA PHE A 311 4.37 -13.57 12.31
C PHE A 311 4.37 -14.69 13.35
N THR A 312 4.82 -15.86 12.95
CA THR A 312 4.99 -17.02 13.85
C THR A 312 6.44 -17.47 13.84
N ILE A 313 7.04 -17.53 15.02
CA ILE A 313 8.41 -17.98 15.26
C ILE A 313 8.32 -19.28 16.05
N GLY A 314 8.57 -20.38 15.35
CA GLY A 314 8.71 -21.69 15.94
C GLY A 314 10.15 -21.94 16.40
N VAL A 315 10.34 -22.52 17.58
CA VAL A 315 11.69 -22.76 18.12
C VAL A 315 11.86 -24.21 18.55
N VAL A 316 13.02 -24.81 18.23
CA VAL A 316 13.40 -26.21 18.52
C VAL A 316 12.50 -27.22 17.82
N ASN A 317 11.31 -27.51 18.36
CA ASN A 317 10.41 -28.57 17.86
C ASN A 317 8.93 -28.14 17.83
N PRO A 318 8.59 -27.01 17.18
CA PRO A 318 7.22 -26.52 17.12
C PRO A 318 6.32 -27.40 16.25
N LYS A 319 5.00 -27.23 16.36
CA LYS A 319 4.05 -27.77 15.38
C LYS A 319 4.07 -26.90 14.11
N VAL A 320 4.96 -27.24 13.17
CA VAL A 320 5.20 -26.43 11.94
C VAL A 320 3.92 -26.17 11.12
N SER A 321 3.06 -27.17 10.93
CA SER A 321 1.81 -27.00 10.16
C SER A 321 0.86 -25.98 10.77
N GLU A 322 0.73 -25.98 12.10
CA GLU A 322 -0.10 -25.06 12.87
C GLU A 322 0.41 -23.62 12.73
N LEU A 323 1.72 -23.42 12.86
CA LEU A 323 2.34 -22.09 12.76
C LEU A 323 2.26 -21.53 11.35
N ILE A 324 2.54 -22.34 10.32
CA ILE A 324 2.38 -21.94 8.92
C ILE A 324 0.94 -21.49 8.63
N ALA A 325 -0.06 -22.27 9.07
CA ALA A 325 -1.46 -21.93 8.85
C ALA A 325 -1.93 -20.70 9.65
N SER A 326 -1.28 -20.43 10.79
CA SER A 326 -1.57 -19.27 11.64
C SER A 326 -0.89 -17.99 11.16
N ALA A 327 0.24 -18.09 10.46
CA ALA A 327 0.94 -16.95 9.89
C ALA A 327 0.11 -16.24 8.80
N SER A 328 0.45 -14.98 8.54
CA SER A 328 -0.08 -14.25 7.38
C SER A 328 0.61 -14.69 6.09
N GLU A 329 -0.07 -14.51 4.96
CA GLU A 329 0.51 -14.80 3.65
C GLU A 329 1.44 -13.67 3.17
N PRO A 330 2.51 -13.99 2.42
CA PRO A 330 2.97 -15.33 2.12
C PRO A 330 3.66 -15.95 3.34
N SER A 331 3.28 -17.17 3.70
CA SER A 331 3.77 -17.87 4.91
C SER A 331 5.29 -17.99 4.93
N CYS A 332 5.96 -18.11 3.78
CA CYS A 332 7.41 -18.16 3.70
C CYS A 332 8.13 -16.89 4.20
N THR A 333 7.43 -15.78 4.39
CA THR A 333 7.97 -14.53 4.95
C THR A 333 7.48 -14.20 6.36
N HIS A 334 6.44 -14.89 6.82
CA HIS A 334 5.80 -14.67 8.12
C HIS A 334 5.97 -15.84 9.09
N PHE A 335 6.43 -17.01 8.61
CA PHE A 335 6.80 -18.15 9.42
C PHE A 335 8.32 -18.32 9.44
N ILE A 336 8.88 -18.43 10.64
CA ILE A 336 10.30 -18.67 10.87
C ILE A 336 10.44 -19.87 11.80
N ASN A 337 11.25 -20.85 11.40
CA ASN A 337 11.58 -22.02 12.22
C ASN A 337 13.04 -21.98 12.65
N LEU A 338 13.28 -21.86 13.94
CA LEU A 338 14.60 -21.77 14.54
C LEU A 338 14.97 -23.09 15.20
N LYS A 339 16.25 -23.47 15.10
CA LYS A 339 16.75 -24.69 15.76
C LYS A 339 16.97 -24.48 17.24
N SER A 340 17.20 -23.24 17.65
CA SER A 340 17.52 -22.87 19.04
C SER A 340 17.04 -21.46 19.35
N TYR A 341 16.67 -21.23 20.61
CA TYR A 341 16.40 -19.89 21.13
C TYR A 341 17.60 -18.94 21.08
N SER A 342 18.82 -19.43 20.84
CA SER A 342 19.98 -18.56 20.58
C SER A 342 19.99 -17.93 19.19
N GLU A 343 19.17 -18.46 18.25
CA GLU A 343 19.13 -17.98 16.87
C GLU A 343 18.17 -16.79 16.70
N ILE A 344 17.28 -16.58 17.67
CA ILE A 344 16.17 -15.61 17.56
C ILE A 344 16.67 -14.16 17.52
N ASP A 345 17.84 -13.87 18.11
CA ASP A 345 18.45 -12.54 18.03
C ASP A 345 18.90 -12.17 16.61
N PHE A 346 19.10 -13.14 15.71
CA PHE A 346 19.53 -12.88 14.34
C PHE A 346 18.40 -12.54 13.39
N ILE A 347 17.14 -12.75 13.79
CA ILE A 347 15.95 -12.46 12.97
C ILE A 347 15.29 -11.12 13.35
N VAL A 348 15.93 -10.35 14.23
CA VAL A 348 15.45 -9.07 14.76
C VAL A 348 15.17 -8.07 13.63
N ARG A 349 16.11 -7.92 12.68
CA ARG A 349 15.96 -6.98 11.55
C ARG A 349 14.85 -7.38 10.58
N GLU A 350 14.65 -8.67 10.42
CA GLU A 350 13.67 -9.27 9.54
C GLU A 350 12.26 -9.01 10.06
N ILE A 351 12.06 -9.22 11.37
CA ILE A 351 10.81 -8.91 12.06
C ILE A 351 10.57 -7.40 12.08
N GLU A 352 11.57 -6.59 12.42
CA GLU A 352 11.45 -5.13 12.42
C GLU A 352 11.00 -4.60 11.05
N SER A 353 11.74 -4.94 9.99
CA SER A 353 11.44 -4.41 8.66
C SER A 353 10.07 -4.82 8.15
N LYS A 354 9.69 -6.10 8.30
CA LYS A 354 8.36 -6.55 7.86
C LYS A 354 7.24 -6.04 8.77
N SER A 355 7.50 -5.80 10.06
CA SER A 355 6.52 -5.15 10.94
C SER A 355 6.31 -3.69 10.56
N CYS A 356 7.38 -2.97 10.23
CA CYS A 356 7.31 -1.54 9.89
C CYS A 356 6.80 -1.28 8.47
N LYS A 357 6.98 -2.24 7.57
CA LYS A 357 6.37 -2.28 6.22
C LYS A 357 5.13 -3.16 6.16
N ALA A 358 4.55 -3.50 7.32
CA ALA A 358 3.29 -4.24 7.36
C ALA A 358 2.20 -3.42 6.68
N ILE A 359 1.20 -4.11 6.16
CA ILE A 359 0.18 -3.49 5.33
C ILE A 359 -1.00 -3.14 6.23
N TYR A 360 -1.48 -1.90 6.13
CA TYR A 360 -2.72 -1.53 6.79
C TYR A 360 -3.90 -2.03 5.94
N VAL A 361 -4.71 -2.90 6.53
CA VAL A 361 -5.88 -3.47 5.85
C VAL A 361 -7.09 -2.56 6.10
N MET A 362 -7.60 -1.93 5.05
CA MET A 362 -8.81 -1.11 5.08
C MET A 362 -10.06 -1.99 5.21
N GLN A 363 -10.84 -1.80 6.28
CA GLN A 363 -12.04 -2.60 6.55
C GLN A 363 -13.29 -1.75 6.54
N ASN A 364 -14.08 -1.84 5.46
CA ASN A 364 -15.37 -1.14 5.30
C ASN A 364 -15.31 0.40 5.38
N ASP A 365 -14.13 0.99 5.60
CA ASP A 365 -13.91 2.43 5.66
C ASP A 365 -13.82 3.03 4.26
N THR A 366 -14.59 4.05 3.94
CA THR A 366 -14.45 4.79 2.66
C THR A 366 -13.41 5.90 2.73
N VAL A 367 -12.82 6.13 3.90
CA VAL A 367 -11.83 7.19 4.13
C VAL A 367 -10.76 6.68 5.08
N LEU A 368 -9.51 7.06 4.84
CA LEU A 368 -8.40 7.01 5.79
C LEU A 368 -8.26 8.38 6.46
N PRO A 369 -8.98 8.66 7.56
CA PRO A 369 -8.93 9.96 8.20
C PRO A 369 -7.68 10.13 9.07
N TYR A 370 -7.22 11.38 9.18
CA TYR A 370 -6.27 11.80 10.22
C TYR A 370 -4.90 11.11 10.15
N ASN A 371 -4.23 11.20 9.00
CA ASN A 371 -2.87 10.68 8.84
C ASN A 371 -1.84 11.80 9.05
N PRO A 372 -1.06 11.77 10.15
CA PRO A 372 -0.09 12.83 10.43
C PRO A 372 1.09 12.75 9.46
N ILE A 373 1.53 13.92 9.01
CA ILE A 373 2.75 14.12 8.24
C ILE A 373 3.90 14.41 9.24
N PRO A 374 5.09 13.80 9.07
CA PRO A 374 6.23 14.06 9.94
C PRO A 374 6.54 15.55 10.07
N LYS A 375 6.88 16.01 11.28
CA LYS A 375 7.33 17.40 11.49
C LYS A 375 8.76 17.65 11.02
N THR A 376 9.53 16.58 10.83
CA THR A 376 10.94 16.58 10.40
C THR A 376 11.04 16.46 8.88
N ASN A 377 12.25 16.57 8.33
CA ASN A 377 12.49 16.35 6.89
C ASN A 377 12.36 14.88 6.46
N LYS A 378 11.99 13.98 7.39
CA LYS A 378 11.82 12.57 7.09
C LYS A 378 10.55 12.34 6.28
N THR A 379 10.64 11.38 5.37
CA THR A 379 9.48 10.84 4.65
C THR A 379 8.79 9.78 5.52
N LYS A 380 7.47 9.78 5.48
CA LYS A 380 6.63 8.72 6.04
C LYS A 380 6.03 7.89 4.93
N GLU A 381 6.26 6.59 4.98
CA GLU A 381 5.67 5.62 4.07
C GLU A 381 4.58 4.82 4.81
N GLN A 382 3.47 4.58 4.14
CA GLN A 382 2.39 3.73 4.62
C GLN A 382 1.84 2.92 3.46
N VAL A 383 1.78 1.60 3.65
CA VAL A 383 1.21 0.68 2.68
C VAL A 383 -0.20 0.30 3.11
N VAL A 384 -1.14 0.32 2.18
CA VAL A 384 -2.56 0.06 2.40
C VAL A 384 -3.04 -1.03 1.46
N ASP A 385 -3.69 -2.05 2.03
CA ASP A 385 -4.48 -3.04 1.29
C ASP A 385 -5.93 -2.58 1.27
N VAL A 386 -6.48 -2.50 0.06
CA VAL A 386 -7.83 -2.03 -0.23
C VAL A 386 -8.72 -3.24 -0.55
N THR A 387 -8.86 -4.15 0.42
CA THR A 387 -9.49 -5.47 0.24
C THR A 387 -11.01 -5.46 0.26
N LYS A 388 -11.68 -4.48 0.91
CA LYS A 388 -13.14 -4.50 1.13
C LYS A 388 -13.92 -3.29 0.61
N THR A 389 -13.24 -2.21 0.20
CA THR A 389 -13.91 -0.96 -0.19
C THR A 389 -14.30 -0.91 -1.66
N THR A 390 -13.79 -1.84 -2.48
CA THR A 390 -13.99 -1.89 -3.95
C THR A 390 -15.09 -2.86 -4.38
N GLN A 391 -16.16 -3.00 -3.59
CA GLN A 391 -17.37 -3.71 -4.04
C GLN A 391 -18.05 -3.03 -5.25
N SER A 392 -17.60 -1.83 -5.65
CA SER A 392 -18.00 -1.20 -6.91
C SER A 392 -17.65 -2.10 -8.09
N ASN A 393 -18.62 -2.33 -8.98
CA ASN A 393 -18.40 -3.00 -10.26
C ASN A 393 -17.86 -2.05 -11.34
N SER A 394 -17.69 -0.77 -11.00
CA SER A 394 -17.58 0.32 -11.97
C SER A 394 -16.25 1.10 -11.93
N GLY A 395 -15.37 0.79 -10.99
CA GLY A 395 -14.12 1.53 -10.75
C GLY A 395 -14.13 2.27 -9.41
N THR A 396 -13.03 2.96 -9.10
CA THR A 396 -12.88 3.71 -7.84
C THR A 396 -11.98 4.93 -8.08
N ILE A 397 -12.44 6.12 -7.66
CA ILE A 397 -11.59 7.31 -7.57
C ILE A 397 -11.01 7.37 -6.17
N ILE A 398 -9.69 7.50 -6.10
CA ILE A 398 -9.01 7.77 -4.83
C ILE A 398 -8.58 9.22 -4.85
N THR A 399 -9.10 10.01 -3.90
CA THR A 399 -8.73 11.41 -3.73
C THR A 399 -7.87 11.58 -2.50
N VAL A 400 -6.74 12.27 -2.67
CA VAL A 400 -5.75 12.56 -1.64
C VAL A 400 -5.79 14.06 -1.37
N SER A 401 -6.23 14.43 -0.17
CA SER A 401 -6.30 15.81 0.28
C SER A 401 -5.26 16.07 1.35
N VAL A 402 -4.47 17.14 1.21
CA VAL A 402 -3.35 17.45 2.09
C VAL A 402 -3.58 18.82 2.72
N GLN A 403 -3.31 18.98 4.02
CA GLN A 403 -3.43 20.27 4.69
C GLN A 403 -2.17 21.14 4.55
N CYS A 404 -1.00 20.54 4.70
CA CYS A 404 0.29 21.15 4.42
C CYS A 404 1.34 20.06 4.24
N GLY A 405 1.95 19.98 3.06
CA GLY A 405 2.93 18.94 2.77
C GLY A 405 2.87 18.48 1.32
N VAL A 406 3.61 17.42 1.04
CA VAL A 406 3.54 16.70 -0.22
C VAL A 406 3.22 15.25 0.10
N VAL A 407 2.20 14.72 -0.58
CA VAL A 407 1.85 13.30 -0.52
C VAL A 407 1.91 12.73 -1.92
N THR A 408 2.66 11.66 -2.10
CA THR A 408 2.72 10.87 -3.33
C THR A 408 2.06 9.53 -3.05
N VAL A 409 1.16 9.10 -3.92
CA VAL A 409 0.52 7.79 -3.81
C VAL A 409 0.83 6.97 -5.04
N TYR A 410 1.37 5.78 -4.82
CA TYR A 410 1.53 4.74 -5.83
C TYR A 410 0.46 3.68 -5.62
N GLY A 411 -0.24 3.28 -6.68
CA GLY A 411 -1.22 2.20 -6.65
C GLY A 411 -0.84 1.10 -7.62
N ALA A 412 -1.05 -0.16 -7.24
CA ALA A 412 -0.94 -1.29 -8.16
C ALA A 412 -1.81 -2.46 -7.71
N TYR A 413 -2.22 -3.28 -8.68
CA TYR A 413 -2.92 -4.52 -8.39
C TYR A 413 -1.92 -5.67 -8.21
N ASN A 414 -2.15 -6.52 -7.21
CA ASN A 414 -1.34 -7.70 -6.91
C ASN A 414 0.16 -7.44 -6.65
N ASN A 415 0.53 -6.19 -6.43
CA ASN A 415 1.84 -5.79 -5.93
C ASN A 415 1.66 -5.24 -4.52
N SER A 416 2.03 -6.03 -3.52
CA SER A 416 1.79 -5.75 -2.09
C SER A 416 2.44 -4.45 -1.59
N GLN A 417 3.45 -3.92 -2.29
CA GLN A 417 4.15 -2.68 -1.95
C GLN A 417 4.52 -1.91 -3.23
N PRO A 418 3.55 -1.21 -3.85
CA PRO A 418 3.82 -0.32 -4.97
C PRO A 418 4.87 0.72 -4.58
N SER A 419 5.69 1.16 -5.51
CA SER A 419 6.75 2.12 -5.21
C SER A 419 7.13 2.87 -6.47
N LEU A 420 8.00 3.88 -6.39
CA LEU A 420 8.52 4.58 -7.56
C LEU A 420 9.16 3.66 -8.62
N ALA A 421 9.61 2.47 -8.22
CA ALA A 421 10.20 1.48 -9.11
C ALA A 421 9.20 0.45 -9.67
N SER A 422 7.98 0.39 -9.16
CA SER A 422 6.95 -0.55 -9.62
C SER A 422 5.56 -0.07 -9.20
N TYR A 423 4.78 0.47 -10.14
CA TYR A 423 3.41 0.96 -9.91
C TYR A 423 2.57 0.95 -11.20
N ASP A 424 1.25 0.83 -11.05
CA ASP A 424 0.28 0.96 -12.16
C ASP A 424 -0.29 2.38 -12.23
N TYR A 425 -0.49 3.00 -11.07
CA TYR A 425 -1.08 4.33 -10.92
C TYR A 425 -0.22 5.20 -10.01
N MET A 426 -0.14 6.50 -10.30
CA MET A 426 0.55 7.46 -9.43
C MET A 426 -0.17 8.81 -9.40
N THR A 427 -0.17 9.45 -8.24
CA THR A 427 -0.61 10.83 -8.10
C THR A 427 0.20 11.56 -7.04
N ASN A 428 0.26 12.88 -7.16
CA ASN A 428 0.86 13.78 -6.19
C ASN A 428 -0.19 14.75 -5.67
N ALA A 429 -0.18 15.01 -4.38
CA ALA A 429 -1.07 15.95 -3.72
C ALA A 429 -0.26 16.94 -2.88
N THR A 430 -0.72 18.18 -2.88
CA THR A 430 -0.24 19.26 -2.01
C THR A 430 -1.43 19.99 -1.40
N ASP A 431 -1.18 20.94 -0.51
CA ASP A 431 -2.20 21.81 0.09
C ASP A 431 -2.96 22.68 -0.91
N THR A 432 -2.39 22.93 -2.09
CA THR A 432 -3.03 23.71 -3.15
C THR A 432 -3.61 22.85 -4.27
N ASN A 433 -3.26 21.57 -4.33
CA ASN A 433 -3.67 20.68 -5.41
C ASN A 433 -3.93 19.26 -4.88
N PRO A 434 -5.20 18.83 -4.73
CA PRO A 434 -5.51 17.46 -4.35
C PRO A 434 -5.06 16.49 -5.44
N GLY A 435 -4.58 15.31 -5.03
CA GLY A 435 -4.20 14.23 -5.94
C GLY A 435 -5.40 13.31 -6.20
N ASN A 436 -5.54 12.83 -7.43
CA ASN A 436 -6.58 11.85 -7.80
C ASN A 436 -5.97 10.65 -8.52
N LEU A 437 -6.37 9.44 -8.13
CA LEU A 437 -6.15 8.20 -8.89
C LEU A 437 -7.49 7.70 -9.43
N TYR A 438 -7.51 7.33 -10.70
CA TYR A 438 -8.68 6.77 -11.36
C TYR A 438 -8.42 5.29 -11.61
N LEU A 439 -9.05 4.43 -10.80
CA LEU A 439 -8.79 3.01 -10.81
C LEU A 439 -9.86 2.27 -11.61
N VAL A 440 -9.40 1.44 -12.53
CA VAL A 440 -10.25 0.51 -13.28
C VAL A 440 -10.21 -0.83 -12.57
N LYS A 441 -11.37 -1.44 -12.30
CA LYS A 441 -11.42 -2.78 -11.70
C LYS A 441 -10.83 -3.79 -12.68
N GLN A 442 -9.86 -4.59 -12.23
CA GLN A 442 -9.23 -5.59 -13.07
C GLN A 442 -9.98 -6.93 -13.08
N THR A 443 -10.11 -7.58 -11.92
CA THR A 443 -10.84 -8.84 -11.70
C THR A 443 -11.33 -8.91 -10.25
N LEU A 444 -12.27 -9.80 -9.93
CA LEU A 444 -12.71 -10.03 -8.54
C LEU A 444 -11.61 -10.60 -7.63
N SER A 445 -10.57 -11.22 -8.20
CA SER A 445 -9.44 -11.79 -7.47
C SER A 445 -8.24 -10.84 -7.33
N SER A 446 -8.28 -9.67 -7.96
CA SER A 446 -7.18 -8.70 -7.91
C SER A 446 -7.28 -7.84 -6.64
N THR A 447 -6.25 -7.86 -5.81
CA THR A 447 -6.16 -6.98 -4.63
C THR A 447 -5.43 -5.70 -5.01
N LEU A 448 -6.02 -4.54 -4.69
CA LEU A 448 -5.39 -3.24 -4.86
C LEU A 448 -4.57 -2.90 -3.63
N TYR A 449 -3.31 -2.52 -3.86
CA TYR A 449 -2.44 -1.95 -2.83
C TYR A 449 -2.09 -0.52 -3.17
N LEU A 450 -1.93 0.31 -2.14
CA LEU A 450 -1.44 1.67 -2.23
C LEU A 450 -0.22 1.86 -1.34
N THR A 451 0.80 2.54 -1.84
CA THR A 451 1.87 3.07 -1.01
C THR A 451 1.77 4.58 -1.00
N ILE A 452 1.54 5.13 0.19
CA ILE A 452 1.38 6.55 0.45
C ILE A 452 2.67 7.06 1.09
N ILE A 453 3.35 7.96 0.40
CA ILE A 453 4.57 8.62 0.88
C ILE A 453 4.23 10.07 1.19
N SER A 454 4.42 10.49 2.43
CA SER A 454 4.14 11.84 2.91
C SER A 454 5.40 12.53 3.45
N ARG A 455 5.54 13.82 3.15
CA ARG A 455 6.64 14.66 3.63
C ARG A 455 6.18 16.09 3.89
N ARG A 456 6.82 16.74 4.86
CA ARG A 456 6.57 18.14 5.16
C ARG A 456 7.14 19.05 4.06
N ARG A 457 6.42 20.14 3.80
CA ARG A 457 6.90 21.31 3.04
C ARG A 457 7.52 22.32 4.00
N PHE A 458 8.77 22.73 3.74
CA PHE A 458 9.54 23.65 4.58
C PHE A 458 9.54 25.09 4.07
N ASP A 459 9.12 25.27 2.82
CA ASP A 459 8.89 26.54 2.14
C ASP A 459 7.72 27.34 2.74
N LEU A 460 6.80 26.68 3.45
CA LEU A 460 5.60 27.29 4.02
C LEU A 460 5.70 27.43 5.54
N LYS A 461 5.73 28.67 6.05
CA LYS A 461 5.75 29.01 7.50
C LYS A 461 4.38 29.46 8.01
N ILE A 462 3.33 28.69 7.73
CA ILE A 462 1.95 28.96 8.16
C ILE A 462 1.50 28.00 9.27
N SER A 463 0.58 28.43 10.11
CA SER A 463 0.10 27.67 11.29
C SER A 463 -0.49 26.30 10.94
N ALA A 464 -1.06 26.15 9.74
CA ALA A 464 -1.54 24.87 9.19
C ALA A 464 -0.43 23.80 9.09
N CYS A 465 0.85 24.21 9.00
CA CYS A 465 1.99 23.32 8.92
C CYS A 465 2.59 22.93 10.29
N ASN A 466 1.96 23.33 11.41
CA ASN A 466 2.43 22.97 12.76
C ASN A 466 2.12 21.51 13.11
N ASN A 467 0.99 21.00 12.64
CA ASN A 467 0.55 19.60 12.78
C ASN A 467 -0.05 19.12 11.44
N PRO A 468 0.78 19.01 10.38
CA PRO A 468 0.29 18.70 9.05
C PRO A 468 -0.29 17.29 8.99
N GLN A 469 -1.34 17.11 8.18
CA GLN A 469 -2.00 15.82 7.96
C GLN A 469 -2.55 15.71 6.54
N TYR A 470 -2.93 14.50 6.17
CA TYR A 470 -3.63 14.21 4.92
C TYR A 470 -4.76 13.21 5.14
N ASN A 471 -5.71 13.23 4.21
CA ASN A 471 -6.81 12.28 4.12
C ASN A 471 -6.78 11.59 2.76
N VAL A 472 -7.15 10.32 2.72
CA VAL A 472 -7.37 9.58 1.48
C VAL A 472 -8.81 9.09 1.48
N SER A 473 -9.60 9.53 0.50
CA SER A 473 -10.99 9.11 0.34
C SER A 473 -11.15 8.23 -0.89
N PHE A 474 -11.98 7.21 -0.76
CA PHE A 474 -12.31 6.25 -1.79
C PHE A 474 -13.75 6.51 -2.21
N ASP A 475 -13.92 6.96 -3.45
CA ASP A 475 -15.23 7.18 -4.05
C ASP A 475 -15.49 6.10 -5.10
N ALA A 476 -16.47 5.25 -4.83
CA ALA A 476 -16.92 4.23 -5.75
C ALA A 476 -17.72 4.92 -6.87
N THR A 477 -17.04 5.32 -7.94
CA THR A 477 -17.70 5.95 -9.08
C THR A 477 -18.08 4.94 -10.15
N ASP A 478 -19.15 5.26 -10.88
CA ASP A 478 -19.55 4.59 -12.11
C ASP A 478 -18.41 4.64 -13.17
N PRO A 479 -18.38 3.81 -14.24
CA PRO A 479 -17.25 3.73 -15.18
C PRO A 479 -17.17 4.94 -16.13
N THR A 480 -17.80 6.05 -15.72
CA THR A 480 -18.05 7.26 -16.50
C THR A 480 -17.44 8.47 -15.80
N ILE A 481 -16.52 9.15 -16.47
CA ILE A 481 -15.98 10.43 -16.02
C ILE A 481 -16.79 11.54 -16.70
N ARG A 482 -17.55 12.33 -15.94
CA ARG A 482 -18.30 13.46 -16.49
C ARG A 482 -17.39 14.66 -16.70
N VAL A 483 -17.32 15.16 -17.94
CA VAL A 483 -16.55 16.36 -18.27
C VAL A 483 -17.47 17.57 -18.15
N THR A 484 -17.11 18.53 -17.29
CA THR A 484 -17.93 19.72 -17.03
C THR A 484 -17.06 20.98 -17.08
N CYS A 485 -17.40 21.92 -17.95
CA CYS A 485 -16.73 23.23 -18.03
C CYS A 485 -17.57 24.29 -17.33
N ARG A 486 -16.93 25.23 -16.64
CA ARG A 486 -17.60 26.31 -15.91
C ARG A 486 -17.02 27.66 -16.28
N GLN A 487 -17.90 28.63 -16.55
CA GLN A 487 -17.55 30.03 -16.74
C GLN A 487 -18.44 30.87 -15.82
N ASN A 488 -17.84 31.73 -14.98
CA ASN A 488 -18.55 32.53 -13.98
C ASN A 488 -19.49 31.69 -13.09
N ASN A 489 -19.01 30.53 -12.60
CA ASN A 489 -19.78 29.56 -11.80
C ASN A 489 -21.03 28.96 -12.47
N LYS A 490 -21.27 29.23 -13.76
CA LYS A 490 -22.31 28.56 -14.55
C LYS A 490 -21.69 27.46 -15.40
N GLU A 491 -22.39 26.34 -15.50
CA GLU A 491 -22.00 25.23 -16.37
C GLU A 491 -22.13 25.68 -17.83
N VAL A 492 -21.07 25.51 -18.60
CA VAL A 492 -21.00 25.84 -20.03
C VAL A 492 -20.48 24.63 -20.81
N LEU A 493 -20.73 24.62 -22.13
CA LEU A 493 -20.12 23.61 -23.00
C LEU A 493 -18.62 23.83 -23.08
N CYS A 494 -17.85 22.75 -23.03
CA CYS A 494 -16.40 22.81 -23.19
C CYS A 494 -16.03 23.23 -24.60
N SER A 495 -15.06 24.13 -24.73
CA SER A 495 -14.42 24.45 -26.01
C SER A 495 -13.48 23.32 -26.43
N SER A 496 -13.06 23.32 -27.70
CA SER A 496 -12.06 22.35 -28.20
C SER A 496 -10.70 22.53 -27.52
N ASP A 497 -10.36 23.77 -27.13
CA ASP A 497 -9.13 24.07 -26.38
C ASP A 497 -9.21 23.54 -24.95
N ASP A 498 -10.38 23.61 -24.29
CA ASP A 498 -10.58 23.01 -22.96
C ASP A 498 -10.42 21.48 -22.98
N LEU A 499 -10.86 20.84 -24.07
CA LEU A 499 -10.73 19.40 -24.26
C LEU A 499 -9.30 18.96 -24.58
N LYS A 500 -8.47 19.82 -25.17
CA LYS A 500 -7.08 19.52 -25.50
C LYS A 500 -6.30 19.11 -24.25
N ASP A 501 -6.53 19.80 -23.14
CA ASP A 501 -5.89 19.54 -21.86
C ASP A 501 -6.32 18.23 -21.21
N ILE A 502 -7.56 17.79 -21.48
CA ILE A 502 -8.16 16.56 -20.92
C ILE A 502 -7.81 15.34 -21.78
N LEU A 503 -7.88 15.50 -23.10
CA LEU A 503 -7.74 14.42 -24.07
C LEU A 503 -6.33 14.28 -24.64
N GLY A 504 -5.44 15.24 -24.34
CA GLY A 504 -4.06 15.28 -24.83
C GLY A 504 -3.93 15.55 -26.33
N LYS A 505 -5.04 15.86 -27.01
CA LYS A 505 -5.10 16.14 -28.45
C LYS A 505 -6.17 17.19 -28.72
N ASN A 506 -5.89 18.11 -29.64
CA ASN A 506 -6.89 19.06 -30.08
C ASN A 506 -7.89 18.32 -30.99
N ILE A 507 -9.09 18.09 -30.47
CA ILE A 507 -10.21 17.51 -31.23
C ILE A 507 -11.42 18.45 -31.13
N PRO A 508 -12.25 18.54 -32.19
CA PRO A 508 -13.52 19.25 -32.10
C PRO A 508 -14.40 18.68 -30.98
N TYR A 509 -15.10 19.55 -30.25
CA TYR A 509 -16.07 19.13 -29.23
C TYR A 509 -17.12 18.19 -29.84
N PRO A 510 -17.20 16.91 -29.44
CA PRO A 510 -17.99 15.92 -30.17
C PRO A 510 -19.50 16.05 -29.92
N CYS A 511 -19.94 16.60 -28.78
CA CYS A 511 -21.35 16.69 -28.41
C CYS A 511 -22.05 17.95 -28.97
N THR A 512 -21.77 18.30 -30.22
CA THR A 512 -22.39 19.45 -30.89
C THR A 512 -23.90 19.24 -31.07
N LYS A 513 -24.64 20.34 -31.27
CA LYS A 513 -26.07 20.26 -31.64
C LYS A 513 -26.25 19.52 -32.97
N GLU A 514 -25.35 19.72 -33.92
CA GLU A 514 -25.38 19.09 -35.23
C GLU A 514 -25.22 17.56 -35.14
N ASN A 515 -24.24 17.08 -34.38
CA ASN A 515 -24.01 15.64 -34.19
C ASN A 515 -25.22 14.98 -33.50
N ARG A 516 -25.82 15.65 -32.51
CA ARG A 516 -27.04 15.15 -31.85
C ARG A 516 -28.26 15.09 -32.77
N ILE A 517 -28.43 16.06 -33.68
CA ILE A 517 -29.50 16.02 -34.70
C ILE A 517 -29.29 14.85 -35.68
N LYS A 518 -28.03 14.52 -35.97
CA LYS A 518 -27.65 13.36 -36.79
C LYS A 518 -27.68 12.03 -36.01
N GLY A 519 -28.12 12.03 -34.76
CA GLY A 519 -28.20 10.84 -33.91
C GLY A 519 -26.85 10.33 -33.39
N LEU A 520 -25.77 11.10 -33.51
CA LEU A 520 -24.42 10.66 -33.14
C LEU A 520 -24.12 10.96 -31.67
N TYR A 521 -24.08 9.91 -30.84
CA TYR A 521 -23.87 10.04 -29.40
C TYR A 521 -22.58 9.42 -28.87
N VAL A 522 -21.85 8.65 -29.67
CA VAL A 522 -20.63 7.94 -29.23
C VAL A 522 -19.47 8.25 -30.18
N PHE A 523 -18.30 8.53 -29.61
CA PHE A 523 -17.10 8.96 -30.33
C PHE A 523 -15.84 8.26 -29.78
N PRO A 524 -14.82 8.00 -30.60
CA PRO A 524 -13.57 7.39 -30.14
C PRO A 524 -12.79 8.32 -29.22
N TYR A 525 -12.16 7.75 -28.18
CA TYR A 525 -11.17 8.48 -27.40
C TYR A 525 -9.83 8.54 -28.17
N PRO A 526 -9.14 9.70 -28.24
CA PRO A 526 -7.87 9.80 -28.96
C PRO A 526 -6.77 8.87 -28.43
N ASN A 527 -6.25 7.98 -29.30
CA ASN A 527 -5.09 7.12 -29.04
C ASN A 527 -5.21 6.21 -27.80
N LYS A 528 -6.43 5.95 -27.32
CA LYS A 528 -6.72 5.13 -26.14
C LYS A 528 -7.95 4.28 -26.41
N PRO A 529 -7.80 3.12 -27.08
CA PRO A 529 -8.92 2.27 -27.43
C PRO A 529 -9.62 1.68 -26.20
N GLU A 530 -9.01 1.70 -25.02
CA GLU A 530 -9.62 1.28 -23.76
C GLU A 530 -10.69 2.27 -23.23
N LYS A 531 -10.98 3.37 -23.95
CA LYS A 531 -11.98 4.39 -23.59
C LYS A 531 -12.76 4.87 -24.81
N TYR A 532 -13.95 5.42 -24.56
CA TYR A 532 -14.72 6.16 -25.56
C TYR A 532 -15.37 7.40 -24.95
N LEU A 533 -15.89 8.27 -25.83
CA LEU A 533 -16.59 9.49 -25.49
C LEU A 533 -18.09 9.29 -25.75
N GLU A 534 -18.93 9.65 -24.80
CA GLU A 534 -20.38 9.57 -24.90
C GLU A 534 -21.00 10.96 -24.70
N CYS A 535 -22.02 11.27 -25.50
CA CYS A 535 -22.74 12.52 -25.48
C CYS A 535 -24.15 12.30 -24.95
N GLY A 536 -24.50 12.96 -23.85
CA GLY A 536 -25.87 12.99 -23.36
C GLY A 536 -26.80 13.80 -24.27
N SER A 537 -28.11 13.60 -24.12
CA SER A 537 -29.16 14.31 -24.88
C SER A 537 -29.06 15.84 -24.81
N GLN A 538 -28.51 16.38 -23.71
CA GLN A 538 -28.27 17.81 -23.51
C GLN A 538 -26.90 18.32 -24.01
N GLY A 539 -26.10 17.46 -24.65
CA GLY A 539 -24.79 17.81 -25.17
C GLY A 539 -23.69 17.77 -24.12
N LYS A 540 -23.92 17.06 -23.01
CA LYS A 540 -22.91 16.84 -21.96
C LYS A 540 -21.98 15.70 -22.36
N LEU A 541 -20.68 15.88 -22.17
CA LEU A 541 -19.66 14.91 -22.53
C LEU A 541 -19.30 14.02 -21.33
N THR A 542 -19.23 12.73 -21.58
CA THR A 542 -18.81 11.69 -20.64
C THR A 542 -17.68 10.89 -21.28
N ILE A 543 -16.61 10.62 -20.53
CA ILE A 543 -15.59 9.65 -20.93
C ILE A 543 -15.96 8.33 -20.28
N VAL A 544 -16.17 7.30 -21.09
CA VAL A 544 -16.53 5.97 -20.63
C VAL A 544 -15.33 5.05 -20.77
N LEU A 545 -15.04 4.29 -19.72
CA LEU A 545 -13.97 3.31 -19.70
C LEU A 545 -14.51 1.96 -20.19
N CYS A 546 -13.79 1.32 -21.12
CA CYS A 546 -14.10 -0.06 -21.47
C CYS A 546 -13.65 -1.00 -20.34
N PRO A 547 -14.35 -2.15 -20.15
CA PRO A 547 -13.88 -3.22 -19.29
C PRO A 547 -12.44 -3.64 -19.61
N LYS A 548 -11.74 -4.20 -18.62
CA LYS A 548 -10.37 -4.69 -18.79
C LYS A 548 -10.31 -5.68 -19.98
N ASP A 549 -9.27 -5.53 -20.81
CA ASP A 549 -9.00 -6.32 -22.01
C ASP A 549 -10.02 -6.14 -23.17
N GLN A 550 -10.91 -5.15 -23.08
CA GLN A 550 -11.79 -4.73 -24.18
C GLN A 550 -11.32 -3.41 -24.80
N THR A 551 -11.58 -3.27 -26.09
CA THR A 551 -11.26 -2.08 -26.86
C THR A 551 -12.51 -1.55 -27.56
N PHE A 552 -12.64 -0.23 -27.59
CA PHE A 552 -13.59 0.48 -28.42
C PHE A 552 -13.13 0.40 -29.87
N ASP A 553 -13.97 -0.17 -30.72
CA ASP A 553 -13.69 -0.28 -32.14
C ASP A 553 -13.89 1.08 -32.82
N ALA A 554 -12.78 1.78 -33.06
CA ALA A 554 -12.76 3.08 -33.70
C ALA A 554 -13.11 3.04 -35.21
N THR A 555 -13.19 1.85 -35.83
CA THR A 555 -13.61 1.70 -37.23
C THR A 555 -15.12 1.86 -37.41
N LEU A 556 -15.88 1.69 -36.33
CA LEU A 556 -17.33 1.79 -36.27
C LEU A 556 -17.86 3.24 -36.17
N LYS A 557 -17.28 4.17 -36.94
CA LYS A 557 -17.56 5.63 -36.86
C LYS A 557 -19.05 5.96 -36.61
N THR A 558 -19.32 6.55 -35.43
CA THR A 558 -20.52 7.32 -35.02
C THR A 558 -21.88 6.63 -35.28
N PHE A 559 -22.59 6.25 -34.21
CA PHE A 559 -23.87 5.53 -34.29
C PHE A 559 -25.08 6.28 -33.75
N ASP A 560 -26.25 5.92 -34.32
CA ASP A 560 -27.61 6.14 -33.84
C ASP A 560 -28.05 4.99 -32.92
N LEU A 561 -28.57 5.34 -31.73
CA LEU A 561 -29.06 4.39 -30.71
C LEU A 561 -30.24 3.53 -31.19
N ALA A 562 -30.93 3.93 -32.28
CA ALA A 562 -32.12 3.25 -32.77
C ALA A 562 -31.86 2.10 -33.78
N SER A 563 -30.63 1.94 -34.29
CA SER A 563 -30.36 1.01 -35.37
C SER A 563 -29.01 0.32 -35.24
N MET A 564 -28.92 -0.84 -34.56
CA MET A 564 -27.95 -1.90 -34.94
C MET A 564 -28.09 -3.26 -34.21
N PRO A 565 -27.69 -4.38 -34.86
CA PRO A 565 -27.66 -5.74 -34.34
C PRO A 565 -26.29 -6.16 -33.77
N ALA A 566 -26.28 -7.19 -32.92
CA ALA A 566 -25.08 -7.80 -32.34
C ALA A 566 -24.22 -8.53 -33.39
N ARG A 567 -22.94 -8.16 -33.53
CA ARG A 567 -21.99 -8.92 -34.36
C ARG A 567 -20.61 -9.01 -33.71
N SER A 568 -20.11 -10.24 -33.62
CA SER A 568 -18.75 -10.61 -33.19
C SER A 568 -17.79 -10.61 -34.38
N VAL A 569 -16.60 -10.02 -34.23
CA VAL A 569 -15.48 -10.17 -35.19
C VAL A 569 -14.20 -10.48 -34.41
N GLY A 570 -13.59 -11.63 -34.72
CA GLY A 570 -12.21 -12.10 -34.42
C GLY A 570 -11.50 -11.63 -33.14
N ASP A 571 -11.33 -12.55 -32.18
CA ASP A 571 -10.41 -12.55 -31.02
C ASP A 571 -10.26 -11.28 -30.14
N GLN A 572 -11.04 -10.23 -30.37
CA GLN A 572 -11.22 -9.10 -29.45
C GLN A 572 -12.70 -8.85 -29.22
N VAL A 573 -13.12 -8.90 -27.95
CA VAL A 573 -14.50 -8.59 -27.55
C VAL A 573 -14.64 -7.06 -27.49
N ALA A 574 -15.38 -6.48 -28.43
CA ALA A 574 -15.71 -5.06 -28.41
C ALA A 574 -16.62 -4.73 -27.20
N CYS A 575 -16.32 -3.66 -26.48
CA CYS A 575 -17.13 -3.18 -25.36
C CYS A 575 -18.46 -2.57 -25.84
N TRP A 576 -19.59 -3.28 -25.71
CA TRP A 576 -20.95 -2.69 -25.75
C TRP A 576 -22.02 -3.57 -25.06
N PHE A 577 -22.98 -2.94 -24.39
CA PHE A 577 -24.22 -3.56 -23.86
C PHE A 577 -25.45 -3.06 -24.63
N PRO A 578 -26.29 -3.93 -25.21
CA PRO A 578 -27.69 -3.65 -25.51
C PRO A 578 -28.58 -4.13 -24.36
N GLU A 579 -29.44 -3.27 -23.83
CA GLU A 579 -30.78 -3.72 -23.43
C GLU A 579 -31.80 -2.63 -23.81
N VAL A 580 -32.64 -2.97 -24.80
CA VAL A 580 -33.91 -2.31 -25.04
C VAL A 580 -34.99 -3.24 -24.48
N SER A 581 -35.84 -2.73 -23.60
CA SER A 581 -37.25 -3.14 -23.59
C SER A 581 -38.13 -1.90 -23.48
N VAL A 582 -39.13 -1.85 -24.35
CA VAL A 582 -40.11 -0.78 -24.53
C VAL A 582 -41.26 -1.02 -23.55
N ALA A 583 -41.65 -0.01 -22.79
CA ALA A 583 -43.05 0.19 -22.39
C ALA A 583 -43.29 1.68 -22.06
N ASP A 584 -44.42 2.16 -22.54
CA ASP A 584 -44.86 3.54 -22.65
C ASP A 584 -45.01 4.35 -21.35
N HIS A 585 -44.91 5.67 -21.57
CA HIS A 585 -45.49 6.80 -20.84
C HIS A 585 -44.81 7.37 -19.56
N LYS A 586 -44.36 8.64 -19.72
CA LYS A 586 -44.38 9.80 -18.79
C LYS A 586 -44.76 9.45 -17.33
N THR A 587 -43.99 9.74 -16.29
CA THR A 587 -43.43 11.05 -15.88
C THR A 587 -42.50 10.82 -14.68
N ILE A 588 -41.27 11.35 -14.65
CA ILE A 588 -40.50 11.47 -13.40
C ILE A 588 -40.18 12.95 -13.15
N ARG A 589 -40.66 13.42 -12.01
CA ARG A 589 -40.23 14.67 -11.36
C ARG A 589 -38.76 14.54 -10.97
N ILE A 590 -37.94 15.52 -11.35
CA ILE A 590 -36.63 15.74 -10.73
C ILE A 590 -36.83 16.85 -9.70
N ALA A 591 -36.67 16.52 -8.42
CA ALA A 591 -36.48 17.49 -7.37
C ALA A 591 -34.98 17.64 -7.10
N GLU A 592 -34.54 18.88 -7.05
CA GLU A 592 -33.19 19.39 -6.88
C GLU A 592 -32.53 18.96 -5.56
N LEU A 593 -31.19 18.94 -5.61
CA LEU A 593 -30.34 19.07 -4.44
C LEU A 593 -30.67 20.37 -3.67
N GLN A 594 -31.05 20.24 -2.41
CA GLN A 594 -30.64 21.17 -1.35
C GLN A 594 -30.94 20.55 0.02
N GLN A 595 -29.91 20.35 0.84
CA GLN A 595 -30.06 20.22 2.31
C GLN A 595 -30.05 21.63 2.93
N PRO A 596 -30.69 21.91 4.10
CA PRO A 596 -30.72 21.04 5.29
C PRO A 596 -32.07 20.97 6.07
N GLY A 597 -32.16 20.03 7.02
CA GLY A 597 -33.09 20.15 8.16
C GLY A 597 -32.73 21.39 9.01
N SER A 598 -33.66 22.06 9.69
CA SER A 598 -34.88 21.52 10.28
C SER A 598 -35.90 22.63 10.51
N LEU A 599 -37.17 22.39 10.16
CA LEU A 599 -38.29 22.54 11.10
C LEU A 599 -39.48 21.73 10.59
N LEU A 600 -40.09 20.97 11.49
CA LEU A 600 -41.18 20.02 11.26
C LEU A 600 -42.52 20.69 11.66
N VAL A 601 -43.56 20.35 10.88
CA VAL A 601 -44.98 20.19 11.26
C VAL A 601 -45.93 21.40 11.16
N ALA A 602 -46.69 21.34 10.05
CA ALA A 602 -48.16 21.27 9.90
C ALA A 602 -49.07 22.49 10.12
N GLY A 603 -50.04 22.61 9.18
CA GLY A 603 -51.26 23.38 9.34
C GLY A 603 -51.87 23.82 8.00
N THR A 604 -53.01 23.23 7.64
CA THR A 604 -53.85 23.49 6.46
C THR A 604 -54.58 24.85 6.50
N ILE A 605 -55.17 25.27 5.36
CA ILE A 605 -56.34 26.18 5.14
C ILE A 605 -56.08 27.52 4.39
N THR A 606 -56.54 27.53 3.13
CA THR A 606 -57.48 28.45 2.42
C THR A 606 -57.24 29.98 2.26
N VAL A 607 -57.21 30.40 0.98
CA VAL A 607 -57.71 31.62 0.29
C VAL A 607 -57.85 32.94 1.09
N ALA A 608 -57.22 34.02 0.62
CA ALA A 608 -57.86 35.28 0.17
C ALA A 608 -56.85 36.42 -0.09
N SER A 609 -57.34 37.35 -0.91
CA SER A 609 -56.75 38.50 -1.58
C SER A 609 -56.31 39.69 -0.69
N MET A 610 -55.63 40.65 -1.35
CA MET A 610 -55.74 42.12 -1.21
C MET A 610 -54.74 42.93 -0.33
N TYR A 611 -54.18 43.96 -1.02
CA TYR A 611 -53.63 45.27 -0.58
C TYR A 611 -52.34 45.27 0.26
N ALA A 612 -51.20 45.82 -0.20
CA ALA A 612 -50.82 47.19 -0.61
C ALA A 612 -50.35 48.09 0.55
N MET A 613 -49.30 48.87 0.25
CA MET A 613 -48.73 50.01 1.00
C MET A 613 -47.81 49.60 2.18
N GLU A 614 -46.68 50.23 2.49
CA GLU A 614 -45.90 51.36 1.95
C GLU A 614 -44.53 51.31 2.68
N ALA A 615 -43.47 51.83 2.06
CA ALA A 615 -42.17 52.15 2.71
C ALA A 615 -42.33 53.46 3.57
N PRO A 616 -41.30 54.14 4.16
CA PRO A 616 -39.84 53.92 4.10
C PRO A 616 -39.01 54.31 5.38
N SER A 617 -37.68 54.14 5.27
CA SER A 617 -36.59 54.95 5.90
C SER A 617 -36.42 54.86 7.44
N MET A 618 -35.27 55.11 8.09
CA MET A 618 -33.98 55.70 7.74
C MET A 618 -32.92 55.32 8.81
N SER A 619 -31.67 55.63 8.51
CA SER A 619 -30.39 55.37 9.17
C SER A 619 -30.15 55.93 10.59
N SER A 620 -29.26 55.27 11.37
CA SER A 620 -27.92 55.76 11.83
C SER A 620 -27.54 55.49 13.31
N ASN A 621 -26.24 55.17 13.48
CA ASN A 621 -25.35 55.36 14.65
C ASN A 621 -25.34 54.40 15.88
N MET A 622 -24.31 53.53 15.90
CA MET A 622 -23.29 53.20 16.95
C MET A 622 -23.38 53.82 18.38
N PRO A 623 -22.58 53.37 19.41
CA PRO A 623 -21.99 52.04 19.75
C PRO A 623 -21.93 51.70 21.30
N ILE A 624 -21.27 50.57 21.65
CA ILE A 624 -20.57 50.21 22.93
C ILE A 624 -21.40 49.68 24.15
N GLU A 625 -21.10 48.46 24.64
CA GLU A 625 -20.42 48.24 25.94
C GLU A 625 -20.04 46.77 26.22
N ILE A 626 -18.84 46.64 26.80
CA ILE A 626 -18.20 45.42 27.30
C ILE A 626 -18.51 45.32 28.78
N THR A 627 -18.78 44.13 29.32
CA THR A 627 -18.39 43.82 30.70
C THR A 627 -18.08 42.35 30.88
N SER A 628 -16.88 42.09 31.38
CA SER A 628 -16.38 40.82 31.88
C SER A 628 -16.83 40.62 33.33
N HIS A 629 -16.95 39.38 33.80
CA HIS A 629 -16.62 39.02 35.19
C HIS A 629 -16.23 37.53 35.28
N LYS A 630 -15.02 37.28 35.78
CA LYS A 630 -14.54 36.01 36.34
C LYS A 630 -14.72 36.10 37.85
N GLU A 631 -15.16 35.03 38.50
CA GLU A 631 -14.58 34.65 39.80
C GLU A 631 -14.83 33.18 40.19
N LYS A 632 -14.06 32.74 41.19
CA LYS A 632 -13.61 31.39 41.52
C LYS A 632 -14.59 30.60 42.43
N VAL A 633 -14.72 29.29 42.16
CA VAL A 633 -14.50 28.10 43.05
C VAL A 633 -14.25 28.40 44.56
N PRO A 634 -14.68 27.61 45.60
CA PRO A 634 -14.93 26.14 45.64
C PRO A 634 -16.06 25.54 46.56
N VAL A 635 -16.24 24.21 46.44
CA VAL A 635 -16.38 23.18 47.52
C VAL A 635 -17.75 22.86 48.18
N VAL A 636 -18.15 21.58 47.93
CA VAL A 636 -18.63 20.52 48.87
C VAL A 636 -20.14 20.25 49.12
N ARG A 637 -20.48 19.00 48.73
CA ARG A 637 -21.45 18.00 49.24
C ARG A 637 -22.93 18.35 49.34
N ARG A 638 -23.73 17.61 48.57
CA ARG A 638 -24.24 16.30 49.01
C ARG A 638 -24.22 15.30 47.86
#